data_AF-A0A0M0K6S3-F1
#
_entry.id   AF-A0A0M0K6S3-F1
#
_cell.length_a   1.000
_cell.length_b   1.000
_cell.length_c   1.000
_cell.angle_alpha   90.00
_cell.angle_beta   90.00
_cell.angle_gamma   90.00
#
_symmetry.space_group_name_H-M   'P 1'
#
loop_
_entity.id
_entity.type
_entity.pdbx_description
1 polymer ?
#
loop_
_entity_poly.entity_id
_entity_poly.type
_entity_poly.pdbx_seq_one_letter_code
_entity_poly.pdbx_strand_id
1 'polypeptide(L)'
;MKAVVSWADATHMRLGPKIYDTGAIADFYSLDQDHCFPVLLSHMKGSNTLALCPHWGEPGHTSLTSEKHVAPKNFDLAYVQRHLAKAAPKSDDLRSLATAQLVTLGELTASGVALFFVTYLLQPLVFAHVNGFQVLGAELPAAAGRATPMRLLERWAELAFSADATATTFMIGRYNGGGPRLGVCLLPFVPAAATVVRTAVQRRARLGLGATFLWCTLASMAGTLLADPIARALASVDAAAGPVTHMADLMHEGELLRPIFRIGATPIASMVGMRPISYDPGSVGEALHRDAAHQMLLRHELELGTGANDPLLKGWAERIRPPPRELLDLVQLQLPDMFASDLLSLPYTPIYVPPETPYLPRMPAQLPAATPFCVRYAMELLTDSARLGVHAWLSKALDQLRCIEEHPREHTGCELLRPPPLVLGQEALLPWARGRVWDLTFERANCAVPLDMTLPLDSNLNLHRLRARLHGYPDQNLVSNLLEGIRFEADVELQTVLVPHLISLPMGFTSVRNELYRLQTLGWYKFFDHLPFWPIYVNGQGATSRKMEDRYRRTTECGGPRRPTFDGGKLRALSLNEASSVRHMPAWYKFRHDAPWQKYLRERALHEPLEWGTPSQRPPEIKPTLKAVMRDLSILLAAARHLDEPIYVFGDDAKDYFNQLAIASEDWWKLGVVFIHADDVAAPRPAHERLFFVSERRLGFGARPSSNIAQRFSEALL
;
A
#
# COMPACT_ATOMS: atom_id res chain seq x y z
N MET A 1 -8.99 16.69 -13.91
CA MET A 1 -10.25 16.55 -14.68
C MET A 1 -10.07 16.14 -16.15
N LYS A 2 -8.84 15.96 -16.68
CA LYS A 2 -8.57 15.47 -18.05
C LYS A 2 -8.98 14.02 -18.36
N ALA A 3 -9.74 13.35 -17.48
CA ALA A 3 -10.08 11.92 -17.59
C ALA A 3 -11.53 11.65 -18.02
N VAL A 4 -12.28 12.67 -18.44
CA VAL A 4 -13.72 12.54 -18.76
C VAL A 4 -13.99 12.40 -20.28
N VAL A 5 -13.07 12.90 -21.12
CA VAL A 5 -13.15 12.89 -22.59
C VAL A 5 -11.92 12.18 -23.15
N SER A 6 -12.11 11.26 -24.09
CA SER A 6 -11.02 10.58 -24.80
C SER A 6 -11.48 10.19 -26.20
N TRP A 7 -10.58 10.15 -27.18
CA TRP A 7 -10.91 9.79 -28.56
C TRP A 7 -10.48 8.34 -28.85
N ALA A 8 -11.39 7.55 -29.43
CA ALA A 8 -11.10 6.18 -29.86
C ALA A 8 -10.44 6.16 -31.24
N ASP A 9 -10.87 7.06 -32.12
CA ASP A 9 -10.27 7.39 -33.42
C ASP A 9 -10.65 8.85 -33.78
N ALA A 10 -10.42 9.25 -35.04
CA ALA A 10 -10.65 10.61 -35.52
C ALA A 10 -12.13 11.04 -35.50
N THR A 11 -13.08 10.11 -35.51
CA THR A 11 -14.53 10.41 -35.55
C THR A 11 -15.31 9.81 -34.38
N HIS A 12 -14.68 9.06 -33.48
CA HIS A 12 -15.35 8.47 -32.32
C HIS A 12 -14.82 9.04 -31.00
N MET A 13 -15.66 9.83 -30.34
CA MET A 13 -15.36 10.48 -29.07
C MET A 13 -16.06 9.78 -27.91
N ARG A 14 -15.29 9.36 -26.90
CA ARG A 14 -15.81 8.87 -25.63
C ARG A 14 -16.02 10.02 -24.66
N LEU A 15 -17.23 10.11 -24.12
CA LEU A 15 -17.61 11.02 -23.05
C LEU A 15 -18.42 10.24 -22.00
N GLY A 16 -17.80 9.99 -20.84
CA GLY A 16 -18.38 9.14 -19.80
C GLY A 16 -18.62 7.68 -20.27
N PRO A 17 -19.83 7.12 -20.08
CA PRO A 17 -20.16 5.74 -20.44
C PRO A 17 -20.59 5.55 -21.91
N LYS A 18 -20.44 6.55 -22.77
CA LYS A 18 -20.88 6.52 -24.18
C LYS A 18 -19.73 6.88 -25.13
N ILE A 19 -19.76 6.28 -26.31
CA ILE A 19 -18.91 6.62 -27.46
C ILE A 19 -19.82 7.21 -28.53
N TYR A 20 -19.56 8.45 -28.93
CA TYR A 20 -20.31 9.24 -29.89
C TYR A 20 -19.57 9.24 -31.23
N ASP A 21 -20.29 9.00 -32.33
CA ASP A 21 -19.76 9.16 -33.69
C ASP A 21 -19.90 10.63 -34.11
N THR A 22 -18.84 11.40 -33.87
CA THR A 22 -18.82 12.84 -34.14
C THR A 22 -18.88 13.15 -35.63
N GLY A 23 -18.43 12.24 -36.50
CA GLY A 23 -18.59 12.38 -37.96
C GLY A 23 -20.05 12.28 -38.37
N ALA A 24 -20.75 11.24 -37.93
CA ALA A 24 -22.18 11.08 -38.22
C ALA A 24 -23.04 12.18 -37.59
N ILE A 25 -22.68 12.70 -36.41
CA ILE A 25 -23.35 13.84 -35.78
C ILE A 25 -23.10 15.13 -36.58
N ALA A 26 -21.86 15.33 -37.06
CA ALA A 26 -21.53 16.48 -37.90
C ALA A 26 -22.36 16.49 -39.18
N ASP A 27 -22.45 15.34 -39.86
CA ASP A 27 -23.23 15.19 -41.09
C ASP A 27 -24.73 15.38 -40.83
N PHE A 28 -25.27 14.83 -39.74
CA PHE A 28 -26.69 14.90 -39.42
C PHE A 28 -27.17 16.32 -39.07
N TYR A 29 -26.34 17.11 -38.39
CA TYR A 29 -26.66 18.47 -37.95
C TYR A 29 -25.99 19.58 -38.77
N SER A 30 -25.31 19.22 -39.87
CA SER A 30 -24.53 20.14 -40.71
C SER A 30 -23.54 20.98 -39.89
N LEU A 31 -22.79 20.34 -39.00
CA LEU A 31 -21.76 20.97 -38.18
C LEU A 31 -20.38 20.86 -38.84
N ASP A 32 -19.53 21.85 -38.60
CA ASP A 32 -18.13 21.80 -39.01
C ASP A 32 -17.37 20.70 -38.24
N GLN A 33 -16.33 20.13 -38.86
CA GLN A 33 -15.50 19.08 -38.23
C GLN A 33 -14.74 19.56 -36.99
N ASP A 34 -14.57 20.87 -36.83
CA ASP A 34 -13.93 21.52 -35.67
C ASP A 34 -14.95 21.94 -34.58
N HIS A 35 -16.23 21.59 -34.72
CA HIS A 35 -17.25 21.87 -33.71
C HIS A 35 -16.91 21.16 -32.39
N CYS A 36 -17.15 21.79 -31.24
CA CYS A 36 -16.70 21.27 -29.95
C CYS A 36 -17.66 20.20 -29.39
N PHE A 37 -17.58 18.98 -29.93
CA PHE A 37 -18.36 17.83 -29.47
C PHE A 37 -18.31 17.56 -27.96
N PRO A 38 -17.17 17.73 -27.24
CA PRO A 38 -17.13 17.57 -25.78
C PRO A 38 -18.07 18.51 -25.02
N VAL A 39 -18.25 19.73 -25.54
CA VAL A 39 -19.11 20.76 -24.95
C VAL A 39 -20.57 20.51 -25.35
N LEU A 40 -20.80 20.22 -26.64
CA LEU A 40 -22.14 19.98 -27.20
C LEU A 40 -22.83 18.75 -26.58
N LEU A 41 -22.08 17.68 -26.31
CA LEU A 41 -22.64 16.38 -25.88
C LEU A 41 -22.65 16.18 -24.36
N SER A 42 -22.18 17.18 -23.59
CA SER A 42 -22.08 17.11 -22.14
C SER A 42 -23.41 17.41 -21.44
N HIS A 43 -23.64 16.73 -20.32
CA HIS A 43 -24.76 17.02 -19.40
C HIS A 43 -24.39 18.09 -18.35
N MET A 44 -23.14 18.58 -18.36
CA MET A 44 -22.70 19.64 -17.46
C MET A 44 -23.33 20.98 -17.87
N LYS A 45 -23.55 21.85 -16.88
CA LYS A 45 -24.12 23.20 -17.08
C LYS A 45 -23.13 24.28 -16.67
N GLY A 46 -23.19 25.43 -17.34
CA GLY A 46 -22.41 26.62 -16.99
C GLY A 46 -20.90 26.45 -17.23
N SER A 47 -20.08 27.14 -16.42
CA SER A 47 -18.62 27.19 -16.57
C SER A 47 -17.93 25.82 -16.49
N ASN A 48 -18.56 24.82 -15.88
CA ASN A 48 -18.04 23.45 -15.81
C ASN A 48 -17.99 22.75 -17.18
N THR A 49 -18.85 23.13 -18.12
CA THR A 49 -18.86 22.56 -19.48
C THR A 49 -17.66 23.05 -20.29
N LEU A 50 -17.24 24.30 -20.09
CA LEU A 50 -16.08 24.88 -20.78
C LEU A 50 -14.76 24.19 -20.41
N ALA A 51 -14.66 23.61 -19.21
CA ALA A 51 -13.51 22.82 -18.82
C ALA A 51 -13.32 21.54 -19.66
N LEU A 52 -14.30 21.17 -20.49
CA LEU A 52 -14.22 20.05 -21.45
C LEU A 52 -13.74 20.49 -22.83
N CYS A 53 -13.66 21.79 -23.11
CA CYS A 53 -13.19 22.31 -24.40
C CYS A 53 -11.67 22.10 -24.54
N PRO A 54 -11.19 21.32 -25.54
CA PRO A 54 -9.77 21.10 -25.74
C PRO A 54 -9.07 22.32 -26.38
N HIS A 55 -9.82 23.18 -27.06
CA HIS A 55 -9.35 24.36 -27.80
C HIS A 55 -9.66 25.68 -27.06
N TRP A 56 -9.84 25.64 -25.73
CA TRP A 56 -10.24 26.81 -24.95
C TRP A 56 -9.25 27.98 -25.14
N GLY A 57 -9.75 29.12 -25.62
CA GLY A 57 -8.96 30.31 -25.91
C GLY A 57 -8.61 30.53 -27.39
N GLU A 58 -8.90 29.56 -28.26
CA GLU A 58 -8.78 29.72 -29.72
C GLU A 58 -10.00 30.47 -30.32
N PRO A 59 -9.88 31.09 -31.51
CA PRO A 59 -11.01 31.77 -32.17
C PRO A 59 -12.22 30.84 -32.30
N GLY A 60 -13.38 31.28 -31.80
CA GLY A 60 -14.60 30.45 -31.78
C GLY A 60 -14.75 29.52 -30.57
N HIS A 61 -13.79 29.49 -29.64
CA HIS A 61 -13.81 28.68 -28.40
C HIS A 61 -13.56 29.52 -27.12
N THR A 62 -14.05 30.76 -27.06
CA THR A 62 -13.74 31.73 -25.99
C THR A 62 -14.86 31.93 -24.96
N SER A 63 -16.07 31.44 -25.23
CA SER A 63 -17.22 31.48 -24.32
C SER A 63 -18.24 30.39 -24.64
N LEU A 64 -19.22 30.15 -23.76
CA LEU A 64 -20.32 29.23 -24.04
C LEU A 64 -21.21 29.67 -25.22
N THR A 65 -21.13 30.93 -25.61
CA THR A 65 -21.90 31.51 -26.72
C THR A 65 -21.08 31.60 -28.00
N SER A 66 -19.85 31.09 -28.02
CA SER A 66 -19.03 31.05 -29.23
C SER A 66 -19.59 30.05 -30.24
N GLU A 67 -19.42 30.35 -31.53
CA GLU A 67 -19.97 29.59 -32.66
C GLU A 67 -19.69 28.07 -32.58
N LYS A 68 -18.52 27.67 -32.08
CA LYS A 68 -18.13 26.25 -31.96
C LYS A 68 -18.66 25.55 -30.69
N HIS A 69 -19.36 26.27 -29.81
CA HIS A 69 -19.97 25.75 -28.57
C HIS A 69 -21.50 25.78 -28.59
N VAL A 70 -22.11 26.53 -29.51
CA VAL A 70 -23.56 26.70 -29.60
C VAL A 70 -24.18 25.51 -30.32
N ALA A 71 -25.20 24.91 -29.70
CA ALA A 71 -25.95 23.82 -30.32
C ALA A 71 -26.73 24.30 -31.56
N PRO A 72 -26.77 23.50 -32.65
CA PRO A 72 -27.49 23.87 -33.86
C PRO A 72 -29.01 23.89 -33.64
N LYS A 73 -29.74 24.58 -34.52
CA LYS A 73 -31.22 24.60 -34.47
C LYS A 73 -31.75 23.16 -34.62
N ASN A 74 -32.62 22.74 -33.70
CA ASN A 74 -33.20 21.40 -33.59
C ASN A 74 -32.24 20.30 -33.07
N PHE A 75 -31.15 20.66 -32.39
CA PHE A 75 -30.29 19.70 -31.70
C PHE A 75 -31.07 18.92 -30.62
N ASP A 76 -31.07 17.59 -30.70
CA ASP A 76 -31.69 16.71 -29.72
C ASP A 76 -30.64 15.72 -29.19
N LEU A 77 -30.16 16.00 -27.98
CA LEU A 77 -29.18 15.14 -27.31
C LEU A 77 -29.72 13.73 -27.07
N ALA A 78 -31.03 13.57 -26.84
CA ALA A 78 -31.63 12.26 -26.61
C ALA A 78 -31.74 11.44 -27.91
N TYR A 79 -31.89 12.08 -29.07
CA TYR A 79 -31.79 11.43 -30.38
C TYR A 79 -30.36 10.98 -30.65
N VAL A 80 -29.38 11.87 -30.46
CA VAL A 80 -27.94 11.55 -30.61
C VAL A 80 -27.55 10.37 -29.72
N GLN A 81 -27.97 10.36 -28.45
CA GLN A 81 -27.65 9.28 -27.52
C GLN A 81 -28.27 7.92 -27.88
N ARG A 82 -29.38 7.92 -28.63
CA ARG A 82 -30.10 6.72 -29.07
C ARG A 82 -29.59 6.18 -30.39
N HIS A 83 -29.27 7.05 -31.34
CA HIS A 83 -29.00 6.65 -32.73
C HIS A 83 -27.54 6.85 -33.17
N LEU A 84 -26.81 7.79 -32.56
CA LEU A 84 -25.47 8.20 -32.96
C LEU A 84 -24.42 8.01 -31.85
N ALA A 85 -24.77 7.25 -30.81
CA ALA A 85 -23.89 6.90 -29.71
C ALA A 85 -24.05 5.45 -29.28
N LYS A 86 -22.94 4.77 -29.02
CA LYS A 86 -22.90 3.40 -28.49
C LYS A 86 -22.47 3.42 -27.03
N ALA A 87 -22.86 2.39 -26.26
CA ALA A 87 -22.34 2.22 -24.92
C ALA A 87 -20.82 1.97 -24.99
N ALA A 88 -20.04 2.68 -24.16
CA ALA A 88 -18.64 2.33 -23.98
C ALA A 88 -18.57 0.93 -23.34
N PRO A 89 -17.64 0.05 -23.76
CA PRO A 89 -17.50 -1.27 -23.17
C PRO A 89 -17.32 -1.17 -21.66
N LYS A 90 -18.14 -1.91 -20.91
CA LYS A 90 -18.08 -1.94 -19.44
C LYS A 90 -16.81 -2.68 -19.01
N SER A 91 -16.31 -2.37 -17.82
CA SER A 91 -15.18 -3.07 -17.18
C SER A 91 -15.38 -4.59 -17.02
N ASP A 92 -16.57 -5.11 -17.31
CA ASP A 92 -16.88 -6.54 -17.31
C ASP A 92 -16.41 -7.28 -18.58
N ASP A 93 -16.12 -6.61 -19.71
CA ASP A 93 -15.60 -7.27 -20.93
C ASP A 93 -14.14 -7.76 -20.76
N LEU A 94 -13.37 -7.15 -19.85
CA LEU A 94 -12.04 -7.63 -19.48
C LEU A 94 -12.09 -8.80 -18.49
N ARG A 95 -13.19 -8.98 -17.76
CA ARG A 95 -13.39 -10.13 -16.85
C ARG A 95 -13.73 -11.41 -17.62
N SER A 96 -14.42 -11.32 -18.77
CA SER A 96 -14.68 -12.48 -19.64
C SER A 96 -13.45 -12.92 -20.44
N LEU A 97 -12.53 -12.01 -20.74
CA LEU A 97 -11.20 -12.31 -21.32
C LEU A 97 -10.22 -12.86 -20.27
N ALA A 98 -10.42 -12.55 -18.99
CA ALA A 98 -9.60 -13.05 -17.89
C ALA A 98 -9.84 -14.53 -17.59
N THR A 99 -10.96 -15.13 -18.01
CA THR A 99 -11.12 -16.59 -18.10
C THR A 99 -10.44 -17.10 -19.36
N ALA A 100 -9.48 -18.02 -19.20
CA ALA A 100 -8.72 -18.60 -20.31
C ALA A 100 -9.66 -19.20 -21.38
N GLN A 101 -9.51 -18.79 -22.64
CA GLN A 101 -10.29 -19.32 -23.78
C GLN A 101 -9.44 -20.27 -24.61
N LEU A 102 -10.04 -21.39 -25.01
CA LEU A 102 -9.44 -22.33 -25.96
C LEU A 102 -9.88 -21.93 -27.38
N VAL A 103 -8.93 -21.51 -28.21
CA VAL A 103 -9.19 -21.00 -29.56
C VAL A 103 -8.39 -21.78 -30.60
N THR A 104 -8.91 -21.88 -31.83
CA THR A 104 -8.14 -22.43 -32.94
C THR A 104 -7.13 -21.38 -33.41
N LEU A 105 -5.85 -21.73 -33.46
CA LEU A 105 -4.81 -20.75 -33.78
C LEU A 105 -5.02 -20.08 -35.15
N GLY A 106 -5.52 -20.83 -36.13
CA GLY A 106 -5.79 -20.32 -37.49
C GLY A 106 -6.95 -19.31 -37.57
N GLU A 107 -7.76 -19.19 -36.52
CA GLU A 107 -8.88 -18.23 -36.44
C GLU A 107 -8.45 -16.88 -35.83
N LEU A 108 -7.25 -16.81 -35.26
CA LEU A 108 -6.74 -15.57 -34.66
C LEU A 108 -6.22 -14.58 -35.70
N THR A 109 -6.66 -13.34 -35.55
CA THR A 109 -6.30 -12.19 -36.39
C THR A 109 -5.10 -11.42 -35.82
N ALA A 110 -4.85 -10.25 -36.40
CA ALA A 110 -3.87 -9.26 -36.01
C ALA A 110 -4.00 -8.81 -34.55
N SER A 111 -5.21 -8.88 -34.01
CA SER A 111 -5.55 -8.51 -32.65
C SER A 111 -5.43 -9.67 -31.67
N GLY A 112 -5.28 -10.90 -32.18
CA GLY A 112 -5.15 -12.11 -31.39
C GLY A 112 -3.87 -12.19 -30.57
N VAL A 113 -3.96 -12.85 -29.42
CA VAL A 113 -2.82 -13.24 -28.59
C VAL A 113 -2.95 -14.71 -28.18
N ALA A 114 -1.84 -15.45 -28.20
CA ALA A 114 -1.77 -16.85 -27.78
C ALA A 114 -0.64 -17.08 -26.77
N LEU A 115 -0.88 -17.98 -25.80
CA LEU A 115 0.07 -18.35 -24.74
C LEU A 115 0.50 -19.82 -24.90
N PHE A 116 1.81 -20.06 -24.81
CA PHE A 116 2.39 -21.40 -24.72
C PHE A 116 3.07 -21.61 -23.38
N PHE A 117 2.76 -22.72 -22.72
CA PHE A 117 3.43 -23.14 -21.50
C PHE A 117 4.58 -24.08 -21.85
N VAL A 118 5.80 -23.72 -21.48
CA VAL A 118 7.01 -24.45 -21.85
C VAL A 118 7.77 -24.86 -20.59
N THR A 119 8.28 -26.09 -20.58
CA THR A 119 9.31 -26.53 -19.62
C THR A 119 10.54 -27.00 -20.40
N TYR A 120 11.72 -26.74 -19.84
CA TYR A 120 13.01 -26.94 -20.52
C TYR A 120 14.02 -27.73 -19.65
N LEU A 121 13.62 -28.24 -18.49
CA LEU A 121 14.56 -28.74 -17.47
C LEU A 121 15.28 -30.06 -17.82
N LEU A 122 14.60 -31.01 -18.48
CA LEU A 122 15.21 -32.27 -18.95
C LEU A 122 15.24 -32.37 -20.47
N GLN A 123 14.19 -31.84 -21.11
CA GLN A 123 14.04 -31.75 -22.54
C GLN A 123 13.02 -30.65 -22.84
N PRO A 124 13.06 -30.03 -24.03
CA PRO A 124 12.07 -29.02 -24.41
C PRO A 124 10.69 -29.66 -24.58
N LEU A 125 9.74 -29.28 -23.73
CA LEU A 125 8.35 -29.71 -23.79
C LEU A 125 7.42 -28.50 -23.76
N VAL A 126 6.34 -28.59 -24.53
CA VAL A 126 5.25 -27.61 -24.49
C VAL A 126 3.98 -28.29 -24.01
N PHE A 127 3.27 -27.66 -23.07
CA PHE A 127 1.94 -28.10 -22.71
C PHE A 127 0.96 -27.57 -23.77
N ALA A 128 0.45 -28.48 -24.59
CA ALA A 128 -0.32 -28.12 -25.77
C ALA A 128 -1.49 -29.07 -25.98
N HIS A 129 -2.52 -28.57 -26.68
CA HIS A 129 -3.67 -29.39 -27.00
C HIS A 129 -3.28 -30.46 -28.04
N VAL A 130 -3.61 -31.73 -27.77
CA VAL A 130 -3.12 -32.88 -28.54
C VAL A 130 -3.76 -33.00 -29.93
N ASN A 131 -4.82 -32.24 -30.20
CA ASN A 131 -5.38 -32.10 -31.56
C ASN A 131 -4.45 -31.33 -32.52
N GLY A 132 -3.50 -30.54 -32.01
CA GLY A 132 -2.52 -29.82 -32.82
C GLY A 132 -3.04 -28.55 -33.51
N PHE A 133 -4.14 -27.97 -33.06
CA PHE A 133 -4.64 -26.70 -33.62
C PHE A 133 -5.23 -25.73 -32.60
N GLN A 134 -5.56 -26.19 -31.38
CA GLN A 134 -6.09 -25.33 -30.33
C GLN A 134 -5.02 -24.84 -29.35
N VAL A 135 -5.14 -23.58 -28.95
CA VAL A 135 -4.25 -22.91 -27.99
C VAL A 135 -5.04 -22.09 -26.98
N LEU A 136 -4.40 -21.75 -25.88
CA LEU A 136 -4.90 -20.71 -25.00
C LEU A 136 -4.66 -19.36 -25.65
N GLY A 137 -5.74 -18.64 -25.94
CA GLY A 137 -5.65 -17.39 -26.67
C GLY A 137 -6.98 -16.64 -26.71
N ALA A 138 -6.94 -15.40 -27.15
CA ALA A 138 -8.13 -14.56 -27.27
C ALA A 138 -7.92 -13.44 -28.29
N GLU A 139 -9.04 -12.92 -28.81
CA GLU A 139 -9.08 -11.70 -29.60
C GLU A 139 -9.15 -10.47 -28.71
N LEU A 140 -8.24 -9.52 -28.93
CA LEU A 140 -8.23 -8.27 -28.18
C LEU A 140 -9.11 -7.22 -28.87
N PRO A 141 -9.85 -6.40 -28.11
CA PRO A 141 -10.56 -5.25 -28.67
C PRO A 141 -9.58 -4.31 -29.40
N ALA A 142 -10.01 -3.71 -30.52
CA ALA A 142 -9.18 -2.83 -31.32
C ALA A 142 -8.57 -1.64 -30.54
N ALA A 143 -9.18 -1.24 -29.43
CA ALA A 143 -8.74 -0.16 -28.53
C ALA A 143 -7.80 -0.62 -27.39
N ALA A 144 -7.30 -1.87 -27.41
CA ALA A 144 -6.43 -2.38 -26.35
C ALA A 144 -5.07 -1.65 -26.34
N GLY A 145 -4.71 -1.07 -25.18
CA GLY A 145 -3.42 -0.39 -25.01
C GLY A 145 -2.23 -1.35 -25.18
N ARG A 146 -1.04 -0.83 -25.53
CA ARG A 146 0.16 -1.63 -25.85
C ARG A 146 0.57 -2.66 -24.78
N ALA A 147 0.27 -2.40 -23.50
CA ALA A 147 0.59 -3.29 -22.39
C ALA A 147 -0.48 -4.38 -22.10
N THR A 148 -1.66 -4.28 -22.72
CA THR A 148 -2.80 -5.17 -22.47
C THR A 148 -2.51 -6.65 -22.80
N PRO A 149 -1.87 -6.99 -23.94
CA PRO A 149 -1.56 -8.38 -24.25
C PRO A 149 -0.69 -9.04 -23.18
N MET A 150 0.34 -8.34 -22.69
CA MET A 150 1.27 -8.88 -21.69
C MET A 150 0.56 -9.18 -20.36
N ARG A 151 -0.26 -8.24 -19.87
CA ARG A 151 -1.04 -8.43 -18.63
C ARG A 151 -2.02 -9.59 -18.72
N LEU A 152 -2.58 -9.83 -19.91
CA LEU A 152 -3.49 -10.94 -20.14
C LEU A 152 -2.76 -12.29 -20.07
N LEU A 153 -1.56 -12.38 -20.66
CA LEU A 153 -0.73 -13.57 -20.58
C LEU A 153 -0.28 -13.88 -19.16
N GLU A 154 0.18 -12.86 -18.41
CA GLU A 154 0.52 -13.00 -16.98
C GLU A 154 -0.67 -13.52 -16.19
N ARG A 155 -1.86 -12.97 -16.44
CA ARG A 155 -3.09 -13.40 -15.75
C ARG A 155 -3.47 -14.85 -16.07
N TRP A 156 -3.35 -15.28 -17.33
CA TRP A 156 -3.61 -16.68 -17.70
C TRP A 156 -2.58 -17.63 -17.10
N ALA A 157 -1.31 -17.22 -17.00
CA ALA A 157 -0.29 -17.99 -16.32
C ALA A 157 -0.59 -18.16 -14.81
N GLU A 158 -0.97 -17.08 -14.13
CA GLU A 158 -1.40 -17.10 -12.72
C GLU A 158 -2.57 -18.06 -12.48
N LEU A 159 -3.58 -18.02 -13.35
CA LEU A 159 -4.77 -18.87 -13.23
C LEU A 159 -4.49 -20.35 -13.51
N ALA A 160 -3.56 -20.65 -14.42
CA ALA A 160 -3.25 -22.02 -14.81
C ALA A 160 -2.34 -22.74 -13.81
N PHE A 161 -1.42 -22.03 -13.14
CA PHE A 161 -0.37 -22.66 -12.30
C PHE A 161 -0.27 -22.13 -10.86
N SER A 162 -1.24 -21.32 -10.40
CA SER A 162 -1.23 -20.62 -9.09
C SER A 162 -0.06 -19.65 -8.92
N ALA A 163 -0.19 -18.69 -8.00
CA ALA A 163 0.84 -17.66 -7.75
C ALA A 163 2.15 -18.20 -7.14
N ASP A 164 2.20 -19.50 -6.80
CA ASP A 164 3.31 -20.12 -6.08
C ASP A 164 4.39 -20.73 -7.00
N ALA A 165 4.09 -20.91 -8.29
CA ALA A 165 5.11 -21.33 -9.27
C ALA A 165 5.90 -20.10 -9.75
N THR A 166 7.24 -20.16 -9.72
CA THR A 166 8.18 -19.17 -10.28
C THR A 166 8.12 -19.14 -11.81
N ALA A 167 6.93 -18.89 -12.38
CA ALA A 167 6.66 -18.90 -13.79
C ALA A 167 7.06 -17.56 -14.43
N THR A 168 7.88 -17.60 -15.49
CA THR A 168 8.33 -16.39 -16.20
C THR A 168 7.59 -16.27 -17.51
N THR A 169 6.73 -15.24 -17.63
CA THR A 169 5.93 -15.00 -18.83
C THR A 169 6.52 -13.86 -19.66
N PHE A 170 6.65 -14.03 -20.97
CA PHE A 170 7.15 -13.00 -21.88
C PHE A 170 6.62 -13.18 -23.31
N MET A 171 6.64 -12.08 -24.09
CA MET A 171 6.28 -12.08 -25.50
C MET A 171 7.43 -12.58 -26.37
N ILE A 172 7.17 -13.48 -27.30
CA ILE A 172 8.19 -14.02 -28.21
C ILE A 172 8.12 -13.43 -29.63
N GLY A 173 7.00 -12.80 -30.00
CA GLY A 173 6.88 -12.13 -31.29
C GLY A 173 5.46 -12.06 -31.84
N ARG A 174 5.35 -11.74 -33.13
CA ARG A 174 4.10 -11.64 -33.88
C ARG A 174 4.31 -12.11 -35.32
N TYR A 175 3.30 -12.73 -35.91
CA TYR A 175 3.30 -13.02 -37.35
C TYR A 175 3.04 -11.75 -38.19
N ASN A 176 3.80 -11.59 -39.27
CA ASN A 176 3.56 -10.53 -40.26
C ASN A 176 2.22 -10.72 -40.99
N GLY A 177 1.73 -9.68 -41.67
CA GLY A 177 0.54 -9.78 -42.52
C GLY A 177 -0.79 -9.89 -41.75
N GLY A 178 -0.82 -9.46 -40.48
CA GLY A 178 -2.05 -9.47 -39.68
C GLY A 178 -2.32 -10.76 -38.92
N GLY A 179 -1.29 -11.52 -38.54
CA GLY A 179 -1.42 -12.69 -37.65
C GLY A 179 -1.27 -12.34 -36.15
N PRO A 180 -1.48 -13.35 -35.27
CA PRO A 180 -1.52 -13.16 -33.82
C PRO A 180 -0.15 -12.89 -33.21
N ARG A 181 -0.18 -12.36 -31.99
CA ARG A 181 1.00 -12.24 -31.13
C ARG A 181 1.16 -13.50 -30.29
N LEU A 182 2.40 -13.92 -30.09
CA LEU A 182 2.71 -15.12 -29.32
C LEU A 182 3.44 -14.74 -28.03
N GLY A 183 3.02 -15.35 -26.93
CA GLY A 183 3.69 -15.31 -25.64
C GLY A 183 4.02 -16.70 -25.13
N VAL A 184 5.01 -16.77 -24.25
CA VAL A 184 5.44 -17.99 -23.57
C VAL A 184 5.42 -17.76 -22.07
N CYS A 185 4.98 -18.78 -21.33
CA CYS A 185 5.18 -18.93 -19.91
C CYS A 185 6.13 -20.10 -19.66
N LEU A 186 7.34 -19.81 -19.18
CA LEU A 186 8.35 -20.79 -18.83
C LEU A 186 8.07 -21.31 -17.41
N LEU A 187 7.98 -22.64 -17.28
CA LEU A 187 7.56 -23.32 -16.05
C LEU A 187 8.72 -24.06 -15.34
N PRO A 188 8.84 -23.94 -14.00
CA PRO A 188 9.93 -24.50 -13.19
C PRO A 188 10.02 -26.00 -12.94
N PHE A 189 9.36 -26.88 -13.71
CA PHE A 189 9.16 -28.25 -13.22
C PHE A 189 9.29 -29.33 -14.30
N VAL A 190 9.52 -30.56 -13.84
CA VAL A 190 9.60 -31.76 -14.68
C VAL A 190 8.24 -32.47 -14.68
N PRO A 191 7.56 -32.59 -15.84
CA PRO A 191 6.29 -33.30 -15.91
C PRO A 191 6.46 -34.81 -15.78
N ALA A 192 5.50 -35.48 -15.14
CA ALA A 192 5.51 -36.93 -14.98
C ALA A 192 5.57 -37.65 -16.34
N ALA A 193 6.42 -38.67 -16.47
CA ALA A 193 6.69 -39.35 -17.74
C ALA A 193 5.43 -39.86 -18.46
N ALA A 194 4.40 -40.29 -17.71
CA ALA A 194 3.13 -40.79 -18.24
C ALA A 194 2.30 -39.73 -18.99
N THR A 195 2.59 -38.44 -18.77
CA THR A 195 1.92 -37.28 -19.38
C THR A 195 2.65 -36.72 -20.61
N VAL A 196 3.81 -37.31 -20.96
CA VAL A 196 4.67 -36.85 -22.05
C VAL A 196 4.38 -37.60 -23.36
N VAL A 197 4.18 -36.83 -24.43
CA VAL A 197 3.94 -37.31 -25.79
C VAL A 197 5.14 -36.94 -26.69
N ARG A 198 5.76 -37.98 -27.26
CA ARG A 198 7.03 -37.88 -27.98
C ARG A 198 6.87 -37.99 -29.50
N THR A 199 5.80 -38.61 -29.99
CA THR A 199 5.59 -38.84 -31.42
C THR A 199 4.17 -38.50 -31.87
N ALA A 200 3.99 -38.19 -33.16
CA ALA A 200 2.69 -37.91 -33.74
C ALA A 200 1.73 -39.13 -33.69
N VAL A 201 2.27 -40.35 -33.65
CA VAL A 201 1.49 -41.58 -33.47
C VAL A 201 0.95 -41.65 -32.04
N GLN A 202 1.82 -41.43 -31.04
CA GLN A 202 1.44 -41.40 -29.64
C GLN A 202 0.40 -40.30 -29.36
N ARG A 203 0.57 -39.12 -29.98
CA ARG A 203 -0.38 -38.01 -29.89
C ARG A 203 -1.77 -38.40 -30.38
N ARG A 204 -1.86 -38.96 -31.59
CA ARG A 204 -3.13 -39.41 -32.19
C ARG A 204 -3.81 -40.50 -31.36
N ALA A 205 -3.03 -41.44 -30.82
CA ALA A 205 -3.55 -42.47 -29.92
C ALA A 205 -4.13 -41.86 -28.63
N ARG A 206 -3.44 -40.89 -28.01
CA ARG A 206 -3.93 -40.21 -26.80
C ARG A 206 -5.16 -39.35 -27.06
N LEU A 207 -5.23 -38.68 -28.22
CA LEU A 207 -6.43 -37.95 -28.64
C LEU A 207 -7.63 -38.91 -28.83
N GLY A 208 -7.40 -40.08 -29.42
CA GLY A 208 -8.43 -41.13 -29.56
C GLY A 208 -8.94 -41.69 -28.22
N LEU A 209 -8.14 -41.57 -27.15
CA LEU A 209 -8.51 -41.92 -25.78
C LEU A 209 -9.14 -40.75 -24.99
N GLY A 210 -9.42 -39.62 -25.65
CA GLY A 210 -10.07 -38.45 -25.04
C GLY A 210 -9.13 -37.48 -24.32
N ALA A 211 -7.80 -37.63 -24.46
CA ALA A 211 -6.87 -36.65 -23.90
C ALA A 211 -7.01 -35.30 -24.63
N THR A 212 -6.95 -34.20 -23.88
CA THR A 212 -7.07 -32.82 -24.40
C THR A 212 -5.73 -32.10 -24.38
N PHE A 213 -5.10 -31.95 -23.22
CA PHE A 213 -3.77 -31.33 -23.07
C PHE A 213 -2.75 -32.31 -22.50
N LEU A 214 -1.57 -32.35 -23.10
CA LEU A 214 -0.43 -33.15 -22.64
C LEU A 214 0.89 -32.41 -22.88
N TRP A 215 1.96 -32.91 -22.28
CA TRP A 215 3.32 -32.39 -22.48
C TRP A 215 3.91 -32.96 -23.77
N CYS A 216 4.04 -32.12 -24.77
CA CYS A 216 4.36 -32.52 -26.13
C CYS A 216 5.78 -32.09 -26.51
N THR A 217 6.51 -32.98 -27.17
CA THR A 217 7.74 -32.62 -27.89
C THR A 217 7.39 -31.96 -29.23
N LEU A 218 8.32 -31.21 -29.83
CA LEU A 218 8.12 -30.65 -31.17
C LEU A 218 7.84 -31.74 -32.21
N ALA A 219 8.56 -32.87 -32.14
CA ALA A 219 8.36 -34.02 -33.02
C ALA A 219 6.93 -34.60 -32.91
N SER A 220 6.36 -34.58 -31.70
CA SER A 220 4.97 -35.02 -31.53
C SER A 220 3.96 -34.11 -32.21
N MET A 221 4.28 -32.85 -32.49
CA MET A 221 3.40 -31.85 -33.12
C MET A 221 3.67 -31.63 -34.61
N ALA A 222 4.64 -32.35 -35.19
CA ALA A 222 4.94 -32.28 -36.61
C ALA A 222 3.68 -32.50 -37.47
N GLY A 223 3.55 -31.69 -38.53
CA GLY A 223 2.40 -31.73 -39.44
C GLY A 223 1.11 -31.11 -38.90
N THR A 224 1.16 -30.31 -37.83
CA THR A 224 0.00 -29.61 -37.27
C THR A 224 0.16 -28.10 -37.31
N LEU A 225 -0.93 -27.34 -37.14
CA LEU A 225 -0.90 -25.87 -37.14
C LEU A 225 -0.10 -25.29 -35.96
N LEU A 226 0.08 -26.06 -34.88
CA LEU A 226 0.89 -25.63 -33.73
C LEU A 226 2.39 -25.88 -33.91
N ALA A 227 2.83 -26.63 -34.93
CA ALA A 227 4.24 -27.02 -35.07
C ALA A 227 5.19 -25.80 -35.16
N ASP A 228 4.87 -24.83 -36.02
CA ASP A 228 5.69 -23.62 -36.19
C ASP A 228 5.66 -22.69 -34.96
N PRO A 229 4.50 -22.34 -34.38
CA PRO A 229 4.44 -21.57 -33.14
C PRO A 229 5.19 -22.23 -31.97
N ILE A 230 5.08 -23.56 -31.84
CA ILE A 230 5.81 -24.32 -30.82
C ILE A 230 7.30 -24.29 -31.10
N ALA A 231 7.74 -24.46 -32.35
CA ALA A 231 9.16 -24.36 -32.70
C ALA A 231 9.72 -22.98 -32.33
N ARG A 232 8.96 -21.90 -32.59
CA ARG A 232 9.34 -20.54 -32.20
C ARG A 232 9.36 -20.33 -30.68
N ALA A 233 8.37 -20.88 -29.97
CA ALA A 233 8.34 -20.85 -28.51
C ALA A 233 9.55 -21.55 -27.91
N LEU A 234 9.84 -22.78 -28.36
CA LEU A 234 10.99 -23.54 -27.90
C LEU A 234 12.32 -22.87 -28.27
N ALA A 235 12.47 -22.35 -29.49
CA ALA A 235 13.66 -21.63 -29.91
C ALA A 235 13.86 -20.30 -29.17
N SER A 236 12.79 -19.59 -28.82
CA SER A 236 12.86 -18.35 -28.04
C SER A 236 13.21 -18.64 -26.58
N VAL A 237 12.67 -19.73 -26.02
CA VAL A 237 13.06 -20.21 -24.69
C VAL A 237 14.50 -20.68 -24.69
N ASP A 238 14.96 -21.41 -25.71
CA ASP A 238 16.34 -21.85 -25.84
C ASP A 238 17.31 -20.67 -26.04
N ALA A 239 16.96 -19.68 -26.86
CA ALA A 239 17.73 -18.45 -27.01
C ALA A 239 17.73 -17.58 -25.74
N ALA A 240 16.73 -17.72 -24.87
CA ALA A 240 16.69 -17.06 -23.57
C ALA A 240 17.40 -17.86 -22.47
N ALA A 241 17.32 -19.19 -22.47
CA ALA A 241 17.88 -20.07 -21.44
C ALA A 241 19.34 -20.50 -21.72
N GLY A 242 19.73 -20.61 -23.00
CA GLY A 242 21.06 -21.02 -23.45
C GLY A 242 22.17 -20.03 -23.10
N PRO A 243 22.04 -18.72 -23.39
CA PRO A 243 23.00 -17.71 -22.92
C PRO A 243 22.98 -17.56 -21.40
N VAL A 244 21.81 -17.74 -20.78
CA VAL A 244 21.58 -17.56 -19.35
C VAL A 244 22.21 -18.66 -18.50
N THR A 245 22.30 -19.90 -19.01
CA THR A 245 23.08 -20.97 -18.37
C THR A 245 24.59 -20.69 -18.36
N HIS A 246 25.10 -19.85 -19.27
CA HIS A 246 26.48 -19.37 -19.28
C HIS A 246 26.69 -18.03 -18.54
N MET A 247 25.61 -17.35 -18.12
CA MET A 247 25.64 -16.11 -17.32
C MET A 247 25.25 -16.32 -15.84
N ALA A 248 24.75 -17.51 -15.48
CA ALA A 248 24.34 -17.84 -14.12
C ALA A 248 25.49 -17.76 -13.10
N ASP A 249 26.72 -18.00 -13.54
CA ASP A 249 27.93 -17.90 -12.70
C ASP A 249 28.32 -16.45 -12.33
N LEU A 250 27.63 -15.44 -12.89
CA LEU A 250 27.89 -14.02 -12.64
C LEU A 250 26.85 -13.32 -11.74
N MET A 251 25.82 -14.02 -11.25
CA MET A 251 24.87 -13.43 -10.30
C MET A 251 25.48 -13.32 -8.89
N HIS A 252 26.39 -12.35 -8.71
CA HIS A 252 26.93 -11.95 -7.41
C HIS A 252 25.99 -10.99 -6.68
N GLU A 253 26.06 -11.02 -5.34
CA GLU A 253 25.26 -10.37 -4.29
C GLU A 253 24.97 -8.85 -4.44
N GLY A 254 25.54 -8.16 -5.44
CA GLY A 254 25.47 -6.70 -5.59
C GLY A 254 24.31 -6.14 -6.44
N GLU A 255 23.50 -6.96 -7.10
CA GLU A 255 22.54 -6.46 -8.11
C GLU A 255 21.18 -5.99 -7.56
N LEU A 256 20.84 -6.25 -6.30
CA LEU A 256 19.67 -5.62 -5.65
C LEU A 256 19.85 -4.09 -5.45
N LEU A 257 21.09 -3.61 -5.51
CA LEU A 257 21.48 -2.21 -5.32
C LEU A 257 22.01 -1.56 -6.63
N ARG A 258 21.95 -2.26 -7.77
CA ARG A 258 22.50 -1.82 -9.07
C ARG A 258 21.46 -1.97 -10.21
N PRO A 259 21.68 -1.37 -11.40
CA PRO A 259 20.77 -1.49 -12.52
C PRO A 259 20.61 -2.96 -12.95
N ILE A 260 19.39 -3.47 -12.91
CA ILE A 260 19.05 -4.85 -13.30
C ILE A 260 19.15 -4.99 -14.81
N PHE A 261 20.01 -5.89 -15.29
CA PHE A 261 20.08 -6.23 -16.71
C PHE A 261 18.76 -6.92 -17.14
N ARG A 262 18.13 -6.36 -18.17
CA ARG A 262 16.82 -6.79 -18.66
C ARG A 262 16.91 -7.24 -20.10
N ILE A 263 16.17 -8.29 -20.43
CA ILE A 263 15.84 -8.62 -21.82
C ILE A 263 14.37 -8.20 -22.01
N GLY A 264 14.16 -7.07 -22.69
CA GLY A 264 12.85 -6.42 -22.75
C GLY A 264 12.43 -5.86 -21.38
N ALA A 265 11.21 -6.20 -20.92
CA ALA A 265 10.71 -5.79 -19.59
C ALA A 265 11.14 -6.77 -18.47
N THR A 266 11.63 -7.95 -18.84
CA THR A 266 11.86 -9.08 -17.92
C THR A 266 13.27 -9.03 -17.33
N PRO A 267 13.42 -9.07 -15.98
CA PRO A 267 14.72 -9.22 -15.33
C PRO A 267 15.42 -10.53 -15.75
N ILE A 268 16.71 -10.47 -16.08
CA ILE A 268 17.48 -11.68 -16.43
C ILE A 268 17.54 -12.67 -15.26
N ALA A 269 17.55 -12.17 -14.02
CA ALA A 269 17.49 -12.95 -12.78
C ALA A 269 16.28 -13.91 -12.69
N SER A 270 15.14 -13.58 -13.31
CA SER A 270 13.96 -14.46 -13.36
C SER A 270 14.10 -15.60 -14.38
N MET A 271 15.17 -15.57 -15.19
CA MET A 271 15.51 -16.58 -16.19
C MET A 271 16.75 -17.40 -15.78
N VAL A 272 17.57 -16.88 -14.86
CA VAL A 272 18.77 -17.53 -14.32
C VAL A 272 18.38 -18.61 -13.31
N GLY A 273 18.84 -19.84 -13.56
CA GLY A 273 19.22 -20.76 -12.48
C GLY A 273 18.12 -21.27 -11.57
N MET A 274 17.00 -21.77 -12.13
CA MET A 274 16.30 -22.83 -11.40
C MET A 274 17.05 -24.13 -11.65
N ARG A 275 18.08 -24.40 -10.80
CA ARG A 275 18.51 -25.78 -10.61
C ARG A 275 17.25 -26.57 -10.25
N PRO A 276 16.89 -27.62 -11.00
CA PRO A 276 15.85 -28.52 -10.54
C PRO A 276 16.31 -29.10 -9.22
N ILE A 277 15.73 -28.62 -8.12
CA ILE A 277 15.90 -29.27 -6.83
C ILE A 277 15.10 -30.56 -6.95
N SER A 278 15.81 -31.69 -6.98
CA SER A 278 15.15 -32.99 -6.98
C SER A 278 14.58 -33.22 -5.59
N TYR A 279 13.26 -33.14 -5.47
CA TYR A 279 12.57 -33.45 -4.23
C TYR A 279 12.08 -34.89 -4.30
N ASP A 280 12.47 -35.69 -3.32
CA ASP A 280 11.73 -36.92 -3.04
C ASP A 280 10.37 -36.52 -2.42
N PRO A 281 9.26 -37.16 -2.80
CA PRO A 281 7.97 -36.88 -2.19
C PRO A 281 7.94 -37.45 -0.76
N GLY A 282 7.53 -36.63 0.21
CA GLY A 282 7.25 -37.04 1.58
C GLY A 282 5.79 -36.74 1.96
N SER A 283 5.23 -37.53 2.86
CA SER A 283 3.85 -37.27 3.33
C SER A 283 3.81 -36.15 4.37
N VAL A 284 2.74 -35.37 4.38
CA VAL A 284 2.45 -34.44 5.47
C VAL A 284 2.38 -35.18 6.81
N GLY A 285 1.87 -36.42 6.83
CA GLY A 285 1.86 -37.27 8.02
C GLY A 285 3.25 -37.49 8.64
N GLU A 286 4.26 -37.82 7.84
CA GLU A 286 5.64 -37.98 8.30
C GLU A 286 6.25 -36.67 8.79
N ALA A 287 5.93 -35.54 8.14
CA ALA A 287 6.37 -34.24 8.59
C ALA A 287 5.78 -33.89 9.97
N LEU A 288 4.47 -34.13 10.17
CA LEU A 288 3.78 -33.90 11.45
C LEU A 288 4.25 -34.85 12.55
N HIS A 289 4.54 -36.11 12.24
CA HIS A 289 5.10 -37.05 13.21
C HIS A 289 6.48 -36.60 13.71
N ARG A 290 7.34 -36.14 12.79
CA ARG A 290 8.66 -35.60 13.15
C ARG A 290 8.56 -34.31 13.96
N ASP A 291 7.66 -33.39 13.56
CA ASP A 291 7.39 -32.17 14.35
C ASP A 291 6.92 -32.51 15.77
N ALA A 292 6.02 -33.48 15.93
CA ALA A 292 5.58 -33.93 17.25
C ALA A 292 6.73 -34.49 18.11
N ALA A 293 7.67 -35.23 17.51
CA ALA A 293 8.87 -35.70 18.21
C ALA A 293 9.76 -34.53 18.66
N HIS A 294 10.01 -33.55 17.77
CA HIS A 294 10.79 -32.35 18.10
C HIS A 294 10.12 -31.49 19.19
N GLN A 295 8.79 -31.41 19.20
CA GLN A 295 8.05 -30.74 20.26
C GLN A 295 8.22 -31.43 21.62
N MET A 296 8.31 -32.76 21.65
CA MET A 296 8.57 -33.53 22.88
C MET A 296 10.00 -33.33 23.39
N LEU A 297 10.99 -33.24 22.49
CA LEU A 297 12.36 -32.90 22.87
C LEU A 297 12.42 -31.51 23.52
N LEU A 298 11.81 -30.50 22.91
CA LEU A 298 11.78 -29.15 23.48
C LEU A 298 11.06 -29.12 24.83
N ARG A 299 9.93 -29.83 24.95
CA ARG A 299 9.20 -29.95 26.22
C ARG A 299 10.06 -30.59 27.30
N HIS A 300 10.77 -31.67 26.97
CA HIS A 300 11.66 -32.34 27.91
C HIS A 300 12.76 -31.40 28.42
N GLU A 301 13.40 -30.65 27.54
CA GLU A 301 14.45 -29.68 27.93
C GLU A 301 13.92 -28.52 28.79
N LEU A 302 12.67 -28.09 28.54
CA LEU A 302 12.01 -27.04 29.33
C LEU A 302 11.54 -27.53 30.71
N GLU A 303 11.15 -28.80 30.85
CA GLU A 303 10.60 -29.35 32.10
C GLU A 303 11.65 -30.02 32.98
N LEU A 304 12.62 -30.69 32.37
CA LEU A 304 13.56 -31.60 33.04
C LEU A 304 15.03 -31.31 32.71
N GLY A 305 15.31 -30.64 31.60
CA GLY A 305 16.66 -30.30 31.14
C GLY A 305 17.17 -28.96 31.65
N THR A 306 17.98 -28.30 30.82
CA THR A 306 18.64 -27.04 31.19
C THR A 306 17.68 -25.87 31.44
N GLY A 307 16.47 -25.91 30.87
CA GLY A 307 15.46 -24.87 31.03
C GLY A 307 14.60 -25.01 32.29
N ALA A 308 14.62 -26.16 32.97
CA ALA A 308 13.72 -26.48 34.09
C ALA A 308 13.77 -25.48 35.25
N ASN A 309 14.96 -24.91 35.49
CA ASN A 309 15.20 -23.97 36.58
C ASN A 309 15.33 -22.51 36.10
N ASP A 310 15.13 -22.22 34.81
CA ASP A 310 15.20 -20.86 34.29
C ASP A 310 13.86 -20.13 34.54
N PRO A 311 13.83 -19.09 35.40
CA PRO A 311 12.60 -18.37 35.69
C PRO A 311 12.00 -17.65 34.47
N LEU A 312 12.79 -17.36 33.42
CA LEU A 312 12.31 -16.74 32.18
C LEU A 312 11.57 -17.73 31.27
N LEU A 313 11.85 -19.02 31.39
CA LEU A 313 11.25 -20.09 30.57
C LEU A 313 10.06 -20.77 31.26
N LYS A 314 9.73 -20.38 32.49
CA LYS A 314 8.57 -20.90 33.22
C LYS A 314 7.28 -20.71 32.41
N GLY A 315 6.53 -21.79 32.21
CA GLY A 315 5.26 -21.75 31.49
C GLY A 315 5.38 -21.98 29.96
N TRP A 316 6.59 -22.15 29.42
CA TRP A 316 6.81 -22.33 27.98
C TRP A 316 6.41 -23.73 27.50
N ALA A 317 6.63 -24.77 28.31
CA ALA A 317 6.27 -26.15 27.97
C ALA A 317 4.76 -26.31 27.67
N GLU A 318 3.92 -25.59 28.43
CA GLU A 318 2.47 -25.55 28.30
C GLU A 318 2.00 -24.75 27.06
N ARG A 319 2.89 -23.95 26.45
CA ARG A 319 2.63 -23.22 25.21
C ARG A 319 2.92 -24.03 23.95
N ILE A 320 3.61 -25.16 24.06
CA ILE A 320 3.78 -26.11 22.96
C ILE A 320 2.42 -26.78 22.70
N ARG A 321 1.85 -26.51 21.52
CA ARG A 321 0.52 -26.95 21.11
C ARG A 321 0.62 -27.92 19.92
N PRO A 322 -0.32 -28.89 19.80
CA PRO A 322 -0.38 -29.74 18.63
C PRO A 322 -0.64 -28.91 17.36
N PRO A 323 -0.32 -29.45 16.17
CA PRO A 323 -0.57 -28.79 14.90
C PRO A 323 -2.07 -28.46 14.71
N PRO A 324 -2.40 -27.37 13.99
CA PRO A 324 -3.77 -27.02 13.64
C PRO A 324 -4.50 -28.16 12.92
N ARG A 325 -5.82 -28.27 13.12
CA ARG A 325 -6.64 -29.36 12.56
C ARG A 325 -6.59 -29.39 11.03
N GLU A 326 -6.48 -28.24 10.42
CA GLU A 326 -6.39 -28.06 8.97
C GLU A 326 -5.15 -28.76 8.38
N LEU A 327 -4.06 -28.90 9.15
CA LEU A 327 -2.89 -29.67 8.71
C LEU A 327 -3.08 -31.18 8.87
N LEU A 328 -3.86 -31.62 9.88
CA LEU A 328 -4.18 -33.03 10.08
C LEU A 328 -5.03 -33.59 8.94
N ASP A 329 -5.92 -32.77 8.38
CA ASP A 329 -6.75 -33.12 7.22
C ASP A 329 -5.91 -33.35 5.95
N LEU A 330 -4.64 -32.91 5.94
CA LEU A 330 -3.70 -33.03 4.82
C LEU A 330 -2.71 -34.19 4.97
N VAL A 331 -2.82 -35.06 5.98
CA VAL A 331 -1.83 -36.13 6.30
C VAL A 331 -1.44 -37.01 5.10
N GLN A 332 -2.37 -37.26 4.18
CA GLN A 332 -2.14 -38.10 2.99
C GLN A 332 -1.53 -37.33 1.81
N LEU A 333 -1.47 -35.99 1.88
CA LEU A 333 -0.89 -35.16 0.83
C LEU A 333 0.62 -35.39 0.77
N GLN A 334 1.12 -35.57 -0.44
CA GLN A 334 2.54 -35.69 -0.73
C GLN A 334 3.06 -34.30 -1.08
N LEU A 335 4.09 -33.85 -0.35
CA LEU A 335 4.77 -32.58 -0.57
C LEU A 335 6.25 -32.84 -0.89
N PRO A 336 6.94 -31.87 -1.52
CA PRO A 336 8.38 -31.94 -1.70
C PRO A 336 9.10 -32.12 -0.35
N ASP A 337 9.93 -33.15 -0.19
CA ASP A 337 10.69 -33.37 1.04
C ASP A 337 11.95 -32.50 1.06
N MET A 338 12.22 -31.87 2.20
CA MET A 338 13.30 -30.90 2.37
C MET A 338 14.70 -31.55 2.48
N PHE A 339 14.88 -32.83 2.12
CA PHE A 339 16.19 -33.51 2.07
C PHE A 339 17.04 -33.17 0.85
N ALA A 340 16.53 -32.36 -0.06
CA ALA A 340 17.25 -32.05 -1.29
C ALA A 340 18.53 -31.23 -0.96
N SER A 341 19.69 -31.83 -1.19
CA SER A 341 21.00 -31.22 -0.89
C SER A 341 21.24 -29.90 -1.63
N ASP A 342 20.56 -29.69 -2.76
CA ASP A 342 20.61 -28.44 -3.51
C ASP A 342 20.10 -27.24 -2.72
N LEU A 343 19.20 -27.45 -1.75
CA LEU A 343 18.73 -26.39 -0.85
C LEU A 343 19.86 -25.80 -0.01
N LEU A 344 20.84 -26.61 0.40
CA LEU A 344 22.00 -26.15 1.19
C LEU A 344 22.91 -25.20 0.42
N SER A 345 22.85 -25.23 -0.91
CA SER A 345 23.66 -24.37 -1.77
C SER A 345 23.00 -23.02 -2.07
N LEU A 346 21.76 -22.82 -1.62
CA LEU A 346 21.05 -21.56 -1.82
C LEU A 346 21.53 -20.49 -0.81
N PRO A 347 21.66 -19.22 -1.24
CA PRO A 347 22.01 -18.15 -0.33
C PRO A 347 20.83 -17.75 0.55
N TYR A 348 21.13 -17.33 1.79
CA TYR A 348 20.17 -16.69 2.70
C TYR A 348 19.71 -15.31 2.20
N THR A 349 18.64 -14.79 2.80
CA THR A 349 18.18 -13.42 2.55
C THR A 349 19.21 -12.42 3.03
N PRO A 350 19.53 -11.38 2.23
CA PRO A 350 20.44 -10.34 2.66
C PRO A 350 20.03 -9.78 4.01
N ILE A 351 21.01 -9.66 4.90
CA ILE A 351 20.85 -9.10 6.23
C ILE A 351 20.49 -7.61 6.09
N TYR A 352 19.71 -7.08 7.04
CA TYR A 352 19.41 -5.66 7.11
C TYR A 352 20.71 -4.84 7.12
N VAL A 353 20.81 -3.87 6.22
CA VAL A 353 21.90 -2.89 6.19
C VAL A 353 21.34 -1.54 6.66
N PRO A 354 21.84 -0.99 7.78
CA PRO A 354 21.43 0.32 8.25
C PRO A 354 21.66 1.40 7.18
N PRO A 355 20.67 2.26 6.91
CA PRO A 355 20.85 3.35 5.95
C PRO A 355 21.77 4.42 6.52
N GLU A 356 22.62 5.01 5.68
CA GLU A 356 23.39 6.20 6.04
C GLU A 356 22.51 7.45 5.86
N THR A 357 22.24 8.15 6.96
CA THR A 357 21.35 9.31 6.95
C THR A 357 21.94 10.47 7.74
N PRO A 358 21.62 11.73 7.40
CA PRO A 358 22.07 12.88 8.17
C PRO A 358 21.31 12.98 9.50
N TYR A 359 21.94 13.62 10.49
CA TYR A 359 21.30 13.94 11.76
C TYR A 359 20.12 14.89 11.54
N LEU A 360 18.96 14.60 12.13
CA LEU A 360 17.78 15.42 11.97
C LEU A 360 17.76 16.55 13.01
N PRO A 361 17.85 17.83 12.63
CA PRO A 361 17.92 18.94 13.58
C PRO A 361 16.56 19.17 14.28
N ARG A 362 16.60 19.78 15.48
CA ARG A 362 15.40 20.27 16.18
C ARG A 362 14.91 21.58 15.60
N MET A 363 13.59 21.77 15.63
CA MET A 363 12.97 23.03 15.28
C MET A 363 13.43 24.13 16.25
N PRO A 364 13.86 25.31 15.76
CA PRO A 364 14.26 26.40 16.64
C PRO A 364 13.07 26.95 17.43
N ALA A 365 13.36 27.59 18.56
CA ALA A 365 12.36 28.24 19.40
C ALA A 365 11.47 29.21 18.60
N GLN A 366 10.20 29.31 19.00
CA GLN A 366 9.30 30.32 18.47
C GLN A 366 9.67 31.69 19.04
N LEU A 367 9.44 32.74 18.25
CA LEU A 367 9.62 34.11 18.74
C LEU A 367 8.63 34.38 19.89
N PRO A 368 9.05 35.11 20.95
CA PRO A 368 8.14 35.54 22.01
C PRO A 368 6.95 36.32 21.45
N ALA A 369 5.84 36.23 22.16
CA ALA A 369 4.60 36.90 21.78
C ALA A 369 4.07 37.72 22.96
N ALA A 370 3.81 39.00 22.75
CA ALA A 370 3.01 39.78 23.68
C ALA A 370 1.53 39.48 23.44
N THR A 371 0.86 38.92 24.45
CA THR A 371 -0.60 38.74 24.42
C THR A 371 -1.27 40.01 24.94
N PRO A 372 -2.34 40.51 24.29
CA PRO A 372 -3.02 41.73 24.74
C PRO A 372 -3.70 41.57 26.11
N PHE A 373 -4.01 40.34 26.50
CA PHE A 373 -4.57 39.95 27.79
C PHE A 373 -4.19 38.49 28.09
N CYS A 374 -4.49 38.02 29.30
CA CYS A 374 -4.25 36.62 29.68
C CYS A 374 -5.27 35.69 29.01
N VAL A 375 -4.86 35.03 27.94
CA VAL A 375 -5.68 34.06 27.19
C VAL A 375 -5.79 32.76 27.98
N ARG A 376 -7.01 32.29 28.22
CA ARG A 376 -7.35 31.10 29.00
C ARG A 376 -7.99 29.99 28.18
N TYR A 377 -8.41 30.24 26.94
CA TYR A 377 -8.94 29.19 26.07
C TYR A 377 -8.74 29.50 24.58
N ALA A 378 -8.64 28.44 23.76
CA ALA A 378 -8.23 28.57 22.36
C ALA A 378 -9.17 29.44 21.51
N MET A 379 -10.45 29.55 21.88
CA MET A 379 -11.42 30.35 21.13
C MET A 379 -11.20 31.86 21.25
N GLU A 380 -10.44 32.34 22.24
CA GLU A 380 -10.02 33.75 22.35
C GLU A 380 -8.96 34.14 21.32
N LEU A 381 -8.33 33.16 20.66
CA LEU A 381 -7.38 33.37 19.58
C LEU A 381 -8.08 33.56 18.23
N LEU A 382 -9.39 33.31 18.16
CA LEU A 382 -10.16 33.18 16.93
C LEU A 382 -11.05 34.39 16.66
N THR A 383 -11.30 34.63 15.37
CA THR A 383 -12.43 35.46 14.93
C THR A 383 -13.76 34.82 15.30
N ASP A 384 -14.83 35.61 15.42
CA ASP A 384 -16.15 35.11 15.81
C ASP A 384 -16.70 34.03 14.87
N SER A 385 -16.51 34.21 13.56
CA SER A 385 -16.92 33.22 12.55
C SER A 385 -16.19 31.88 12.73
N ALA A 386 -14.87 31.93 12.96
CA ALA A 386 -14.08 30.73 13.20
C ALA A 386 -14.48 30.02 14.50
N ARG A 387 -14.73 30.79 15.58
CA ARG A 387 -15.23 30.26 16.85
C ARG A 387 -16.54 29.49 16.69
N LEU A 388 -17.50 30.07 15.97
CA LEU A 388 -18.78 29.40 15.67
C LEU A 388 -18.57 28.09 14.90
N GLY A 389 -17.66 28.08 13.92
CA GLY A 389 -17.31 26.89 13.15
C GLY A 389 -16.73 25.76 14.01
N VAL A 390 -15.82 26.08 14.94
CA VAL A 390 -15.23 25.09 15.86
C VAL A 390 -16.30 24.53 16.80
N HIS A 391 -17.12 25.38 17.43
CA HIS A 391 -18.18 24.92 18.32
C HIS A 391 -19.19 24.02 17.59
N ALA A 392 -19.60 24.39 16.37
CA ALA A 392 -20.50 23.57 15.56
C ALA A 392 -19.88 22.20 15.22
N TRP A 393 -18.57 22.14 14.95
CA TRP A 393 -17.88 20.89 14.69
C TRP A 393 -17.77 20.02 15.95
N LEU A 394 -17.37 20.60 17.09
CA LEU A 394 -17.25 19.90 18.37
C LEU A 394 -18.61 19.36 18.86
N SER A 395 -19.70 20.11 18.67
CA SER A 395 -21.05 19.64 18.99
C SER A 395 -21.39 18.37 18.20
N LYS A 396 -21.12 18.36 16.89
CA LYS A 396 -21.36 17.17 16.05
C LYS A 396 -20.47 15.98 16.45
N ALA A 397 -19.21 16.24 16.83
CA ALA A 397 -18.31 15.20 17.32
C ALA A 397 -18.81 14.59 18.64
N LEU A 398 -19.32 15.42 19.55
CA LEU A 398 -19.96 14.98 20.79
C LEU A 398 -21.20 14.13 20.51
N ASP A 399 -22.11 14.60 19.66
CA ASP A 399 -23.33 13.87 19.28
C ASP A 399 -22.98 12.50 18.69
N GLN A 400 -21.96 12.46 17.82
CA GLN A 400 -21.44 11.21 17.27
C GLN A 400 -20.92 10.27 18.35
N LEU A 401 -20.05 10.75 19.25
CA LEU A 401 -19.45 9.92 20.30
C LEU A 401 -20.49 9.38 21.29
N ARG A 402 -21.51 10.18 21.64
CA ARG A 402 -22.64 9.75 22.47
C ARG A 402 -23.44 8.65 21.80
N CYS A 403 -23.78 8.84 20.53
CA CYS A 403 -24.51 7.85 19.76
C CYS A 403 -23.77 6.50 19.69
N ILE A 404 -22.45 6.54 19.55
CA ILE A 404 -21.58 5.34 19.56
C ILE A 404 -21.52 4.71 20.95
N GLU A 405 -21.42 5.50 22.02
CA GLU A 405 -21.41 5.01 23.40
C GLU A 405 -22.71 4.28 23.76
N GLU A 406 -23.85 4.82 23.34
CA GLU A 406 -25.18 4.22 23.55
C GLU A 406 -25.40 2.97 22.69
N HIS A 407 -24.74 2.86 21.52
CA HIS A 407 -24.92 1.78 20.54
C HIS A 407 -23.60 1.19 19.97
N PRO A 408 -22.71 0.60 20.80
CA PRO A 408 -21.35 0.26 20.37
C PRO A 408 -21.23 -0.99 19.47
N ARG A 409 -22.23 -1.88 19.45
CA ARG A 409 -22.17 -3.16 18.68
C ARG A 409 -23.25 -3.28 17.61
N GLU A 410 -24.45 -2.84 17.94
CA GLU A 410 -25.61 -2.86 17.06
C GLU A 410 -25.63 -1.58 16.24
N HIS A 411 -25.00 -1.59 15.06
CA HIS A 411 -24.94 -0.45 14.14
C HIS A 411 -26.33 -0.07 13.55
N THR A 412 -27.41 -0.58 14.14
CA THR A 412 -28.80 -0.52 13.65
C THR A 412 -29.58 0.70 14.14
N GLY A 413 -29.03 1.51 15.04
CA GLY A 413 -29.69 2.72 15.59
C GLY A 413 -28.95 4.04 15.42
N CYS A 414 -27.66 4.02 15.04
CA CYS A 414 -26.84 5.23 14.93
C CYS A 414 -26.55 5.57 13.45
N GLU A 415 -27.22 6.59 12.90
CA GLU A 415 -26.72 7.22 11.68
C GLU A 415 -25.40 7.92 12.05
N LEU A 416 -24.27 7.37 11.61
CA LEU A 416 -22.94 7.92 11.92
C LEU A 416 -22.85 9.36 11.38
N LEU A 417 -23.17 10.33 12.23
CA LEU A 417 -22.97 11.75 11.97
C LEU A 417 -21.47 12.00 11.84
N ARG A 418 -20.97 11.97 10.60
CA ARG A 418 -19.57 12.26 10.31
C ARG A 418 -19.46 13.71 9.85
N PRO A 419 -19.16 14.67 10.75
CA PRO A 419 -18.92 16.02 10.31
C PRO A 419 -17.76 16.01 9.30
N PRO A 420 -17.86 16.79 8.21
CA PRO A 420 -16.74 16.94 7.30
C PRO A 420 -15.52 17.48 8.08
N PRO A 421 -14.29 17.16 7.65
CA PRO A 421 -13.11 17.73 8.28
C PRO A 421 -13.18 19.27 8.28
N LEU A 422 -12.94 19.89 9.43
CA LEU A 422 -12.83 21.34 9.54
C LEU A 422 -11.36 21.75 9.42
N VAL A 423 -11.07 22.70 8.53
CA VAL A 423 -9.74 23.28 8.36
C VAL A 423 -9.83 24.78 8.56
N LEU A 424 -9.02 25.32 9.46
CA LEU A 424 -8.92 26.75 9.73
C LEU A 424 -7.47 27.20 9.57
N GLY A 425 -7.23 28.17 8.70
CA GLY A 425 -5.91 28.73 8.46
C GLY A 425 -5.63 29.95 9.34
N GLN A 426 -4.56 30.67 9.00
CA GLN A 426 -4.13 31.85 9.75
C GLN A 426 -5.13 33.00 9.67
N GLU A 427 -5.96 33.07 8.62
CA GLU A 427 -7.05 34.03 8.46
C GLU A 427 -8.13 33.90 9.55
N ALA A 428 -8.31 32.69 10.10
CA ALA A 428 -9.29 32.40 11.13
C ALA A 428 -8.88 32.94 12.52
N LEU A 429 -7.58 33.22 12.72
CA LEU A 429 -7.02 33.75 13.95
C LEU A 429 -7.08 35.28 13.96
N LEU A 430 -7.19 35.85 15.18
CA LEU A 430 -6.98 37.28 15.42
C LEU A 430 -5.56 37.69 14.98
N PRO A 431 -5.37 38.91 14.43
CA PRO A 431 -4.08 39.31 13.85
C PRO A 431 -2.87 39.11 14.77
N TRP A 432 -3.00 39.42 16.06
CA TRP A 432 -1.91 39.28 17.05
C TRP A 432 -1.58 37.82 17.39
N ALA A 433 -2.49 36.89 17.12
CA ALA A 433 -2.37 35.47 17.43
C ALA A 433 -1.72 34.63 16.30
N ARG A 434 -1.48 35.22 15.13
CA ARG A 434 -1.00 34.52 13.93
C ARG A 434 0.50 34.16 13.98
N GLY A 435 0.90 33.23 13.12
CA GLY A 435 2.29 32.88 12.79
C GLY A 435 2.98 31.98 13.81
N ARG A 436 2.23 31.31 14.69
CA ARG A 436 2.78 30.47 15.76
C ARG A 436 1.82 29.40 16.24
N VAL A 437 2.36 28.44 16.99
CA VAL A 437 1.62 27.46 17.78
C VAL A 437 1.57 27.93 19.23
N TRP A 438 0.37 28.06 19.77
CA TRP A 438 0.08 28.40 21.16
C TRP A 438 -0.05 27.14 22.00
N ASP A 439 0.56 27.17 23.17
CA ASP A 439 0.43 26.21 24.27
C ASP A 439 -0.60 26.74 25.27
N LEU A 440 -1.71 26.01 25.37
CA LEU A 440 -2.81 26.24 26.30
C LEU A 440 -2.96 25.05 27.27
N THR A 441 -1.89 24.30 27.50
CA THR A 441 -1.89 23.20 28.49
C THR A 441 -1.88 23.72 29.92
N PHE A 442 -1.43 24.97 30.11
CA PHE A 442 -1.21 25.65 31.40
C PHE A 442 -0.22 24.97 32.33
N GLU A 443 0.55 24.00 31.83
CA GLU A 443 1.57 23.30 32.63
C GLU A 443 2.79 24.18 32.94
N ARG A 444 3.00 25.23 32.12
CA ARG A 444 4.19 26.10 32.19
C ARG A 444 3.88 27.55 32.50
N ALA A 445 2.65 27.97 32.25
CA ALA A 445 2.21 29.34 32.42
C ALA A 445 0.72 29.37 32.71
N ASN A 446 0.27 30.38 33.46
CA ASN A 446 -1.16 30.56 33.76
C ASN A 446 -1.96 31.10 32.57
N CYS A 447 -1.31 31.60 31.52
CA CYS A 447 -1.92 32.12 30.30
C CYS A 447 -1.34 31.41 29.09
N ALA A 448 -2.01 31.47 27.93
CA ALA A 448 -1.48 30.91 26.70
C ALA A 448 -0.12 31.55 26.35
N VAL A 449 0.85 30.71 26.00
CA VAL A 449 2.19 31.13 25.57
C VAL A 449 2.56 30.42 24.27
N PRO A 450 3.52 30.92 23.47
CA PRO A 450 4.04 30.13 22.36
C PRO A 450 4.58 28.78 22.84
N LEU A 451 4.20 27.71 22.14
CA LEU A 451 4.70 26.36 22.40
C LEU A 451 6.23 26.34 22.31
N ASP A 452 6.86 25.76 23.32
CA ASP A 452 8.31 25.58 23.32
C ASP A 452 8.68 24.32 22.56
N MET A 453 9.18 24.54 21.34
CA MET A 453 9.60 23.49 20.41
C MET A 453 10.91 22.81 20.85
N THR A 454 11.58 23.31 21.89
CA THR A 454 12.93 22.91 22.31
C THR A 454 12.97 22.16 23.64
N LEU A 455 11.81 21.80 24.19
CA LEU A 455 11.75 21.12 25.48
C LEU A 455 12.58 19.82 25.47
N PRO A 456 13.27 19.51 26.59
CA PRO A 456 13.95 18.24 26.77
C PRO A 456 13.02 17.05 26.59
N LEU A 457 13.57 15.94 26.12
CA LEU A 457 12.82 14.71 25.92
C LEU A 457 12.48 14.06 27.26
N ASP A 458 11.20 13.83 27.51
CA ASP A 458 10.72 12.98 28.60
C ASP A 458 10.64 11.52 28.11
N SER A 459 11.71 10.75 28.33
CA SER A 459 11.83 9.35 27.91
C SER A 459 12.08 8.42 29.09
N ASN A 460 11.49 7.23 29.03
CA ASN A 460 11.72 6.15 29.98
C ASN A 460 12.89 5.23 29.54
N LEU A 461 13.49 5.49 28.38
CA LEU A 461 14.68 4.78 27.91
C LEU A 461 15.95 5.40 28.51
N ASN A 462 16.98 4.57 28.73
CA ASN A 462 18.28 5.06 29.16
C ASN A 462 19.01 5.77 28.01
N LEU A 463 18.74 7.07 27.85
CA LEU A 463 19.28 7.88 26.75
C LEU A 463 20.80 7.98 26.76
N HIS A 464 21.44 7.94 27.93
CA HIS A 464 22.90 7.91 28.04
C HIS A 464 23.47 6.62 27.43
N ARG A 465 22.89 5.47 27.78
CA ARG A 465 23.29 4.18 27.21
C ARG A 465 23.04 4.12 25.71
N LEU A 466 21.89 4.61 25.24
CA LEU A 466 21.59 4.66 23.80
C LEU A 466 22.59 5.54 23.06
N ARG A 467 22.92 6.72 23.60
CA ARG A 467 23.93 7.62 23.01
C ARG A 467 25.30 6.95 22.91
N ALA A 468 25.73 6.23 23.95
CA ALA A 468 26.99 5.52 23.95
C ALA A 468 26.99 4.34 22.96
N ARG A 469 25.93 3.54 22.94
CA ARG A 469 25.83 2.34 22.08
C ARG A 469 25.70 2.68 20.61
N LEU A 470 25.00 3.77 20.29
CA LEU A 470 24.77 4.22 18.92
C LEU A 470 25.82 5.25 18.45
N HIS A 471 26.92 5.39 19.18
CA HIS A 471 28.03 6.25 18.80
C HIS A 471 28.67 5.72 17.50
N GLY A 472 28.47 6.45 16.40
CA GLY A 472 28.95 6.06 15.07
C GLY A 472 27.97 5.20 14.25
N TYR A 473 26.75 4.96 14.73
CA TYR A 473 25.72 4.27 13.95
C TYR A 473 25.38 5.10 12.69
N PRO A 474 25.34 4.54 11.47
CA PRO A 474 25.24 5.33 10.23
C PRO A 474 23.89 6.06 10.08
N ASP A 475 22.84 5.55 10.70
CA ASP A 475 21.50 6.13 10.62
C ASP A 475 21.29 7.26 11.64
N GLN A 476 21.89 8.43 11.41
CA GLN A 476 21.84 9.55 12.35
C GLN A 476 20.43 10.16 12.48
N ASN A 477 19.57 10.03 11.45
CA ASN A 477 18.16 10.38 11.54
C ASN A 477 17.45 9.55 12.62
N LEU A 478 17.68 8.23 12.68
CA LEU A 478 17.14 7.40 13.77
C LEU A 478 17.71 7.81 15.12
N VAL A 479 19.03 7.97 15.23
CA VAL A 479 19.71 8.32 16.49
C VAL A 479 19.12 9.59 17.09
N SER A 480 18.95 10.64 16.27
CA SER A 480 18.34 11.88 16.73
C SER A 480 16.88 11.69 17.18
N ASN A 481 16.08 10.83 16.52
CA ASN A 481 14.71 10.49 16.94
C ASN A 481 14.67 9.83 18.32
N LEU A 482 15.63 8.94 18.60
CA LEU A 482 15.71 8.26 19.90
C LEU A 482 16.18 9.19 21.02
N LEU A 483 17.14 10.08 20.75
CA LEU A 483 17.78 10.92 21.76
C LEU A 483 17.06 12.24 22.02
N GLU A 484 16.38 12.79 21.02
CA GLU A 484 15.72 14.10 21.10
C GLU A 484 14.20 14.03 20.90
N GLY A 485 13.66 12.83 20.72
CA GLY A 485 12.24 12.54 20.61
C GLY A 485 11.80 12.35 19.18
N ILE A 486 10.73 11.59 18.98
CA ILE A 486 10.20 11.26 17.67
C ILE A 486 9.69 12.54 16.99
N ARG A 487 10.16 12.74 15.76
CA ARG A 487 9.61 13.68 14.78
C ARG A 487 9.00 12.90 13.63
N PHE A 488 7.76 13.20 13.29
CA PHE A 488 7.07 12.56 12.17
C PHE A 488 7.62 13.03 10.82
N GLU A 489 8.38 14.13 10.81
CA GLU A 489 8.88 14.79 9.60
C GLU A 489 7.72 15.17 8.67
N ALA A 490 6.54 15.39 9.26
CA ALA A 490 5.36 15.95 8.61
C ALA A 490 5.44 17.47 8.73
N ASP A 491 6.05 18.12 7.74
CA ASP A 491 5.98 19.57 7.58
C ASP A 491 4.53 19.92 7.21
N VAL A 492 3.86 20.81 7.94
CA VAL A 492 2.45 21.16 7.71
C VAL A 492 2.25 22.66 7.86
N GLU A 493 1.20 23.20 7.24
CA GLU A 493 0.80 24.58 7.46
C GLU A 493 0.38 24.81 8.92
N LEU A 494 0.45 26.06 9.37
CA LEU A 494 -0.13 26.46 10.66
C LEU A 494 -1.67 26.49 10.56
N GLN A 495 -2.28 25.32 10.46
CA GLN A 495 -3.71 25.12 10.32
C GLN A 495 -4.25 24.29 11.48
N THR A 496 -5.44 24.62 11.96
CA THR A 496 -6.23 23.70 12.78
C THR A 496 -6.94 22.74 11.84
N VAL A 497 -6.76 21.43 12.07
CA VAL A 497 -7.36 20.37 11.27
C VAL A 497 -8.12 19.43 12.21
N LEU A 498 -9.45 19.46 12.15
CA LEU A 498 -10.32 18.62 12.97
C LEU A 498 -10.89 17.49 12.10
N VAL A 499 -10.45 16.26 12.36
CA VAL A 499 -10.81 15.07 11.57
C VAL A 499 -11.80 14.21 12.37
N PRO A 500 -12.94 13.79 11.78
CA PRO A 500 -13.91 12.94 12.47
C PRO A 500 -13.33 11.56 12.76
N HIS A 501 -13.90 10.86 13.75
CA HIS A 501 -13.53 9.48 14.07
C HIS A 501 -13.73 8.52 12.88
N LEU A 502 -13.00 7.41 12.93
CA LEU A 502 -13.09 6.35 11.95
C LEU A 502 -14.40 5.59 12.08
N ILE A 503 -14.91 5.12 10.93
CA ILE A 503 -16.09 4.24 10.88
C ILE A 503 -15.92 2.95 11.69
N SER A 504 -14.67 2.59 12.01
CA SER A 504 -14.32 1.42 12.80
C SER A 504 -14.36 1.66 14.30
N LEU A 505 -14.42 2.90 14.78
CA LEU A 505 -14.44 3.20 16.23
C LEU A 505 -15.54 2.46 16.99
N PRO A 506 -16.82 2.40 16.50
CA PRO A 506 -17.89 1.75 17.25
C PRO A 506 -17.55 0.31 17.64
N MET A 507 -16.97 -0.46 16.71
CA MET A 507 -16.61 -1.88 16.91
C MET A 507 -15.80 -2.14 18.19
N GLY A 508 -15.00 -1.17 18.63
CA GLY A 508 -14.14 -1.31 19.80
C GLY A 508 -14.15 -0.10 20.73
N PHE A 509 -15.25 0.66 20.79
CA PHE A 509 -15.33 1.95 21.49
C PHE A 509 -14.81 1.87 22.95
N THR A 510 -15.33 0.92 23.74
CA THR A 510 -14.92 0.71 25.14
C THR A 510 -13.45 0.32 25.25
N SER A 511 -12.93 -0.51 24.33
CA SER A 511 -11.51 -0.89 24.33
C SER A 511 -10.61 0.33 24.06
N VAL A 512 -10.99 1.18 23.10
CA VAL A 512 -10.26 2.41 22.77
C VAL A 512 -10.28 3.38 23.95
N ARG A 513 -11.43 3.58 24.60
CA ARG A 513 -11.57 4.45 25.77
C ARG A 513 -10.70 3.99 26.94
N ASN A 514 -10.79 2.71 27.29
CA ASN A 514 -10.01 2.15 28.40
C ASN A 514 -8.51 2.24 28.12
N GLU A 515 -8.11 2.08 26.85
CA GLU A 515 -6.72 2.26 26.45
C GLU A 515 -6.26 3.72 26.62
N LEU A 516 -7.07 4.72 26.27
CA LEU A 516 -6.72 6.12 26.52
C LEU A 516 -6.47 6.39 28.01
N TYR A 517 -7.35 5.92 28.90
CA TYR A 517 -7.17 6.07 30.35
C TYR A 517 -5.91 5.36 30.86
N ARG A 518 -5.63 4.15 30.37
CA ARG A 518 -4.41 3.41 30.72
C ARG A 518 -3.16 4.20 30.31
N LEU A 519 -3.12 4.73 29.10
CA LEU A 519 -1.99 5.51 28.59
C LEU A 519 -1.82 6.83 29.37
N GLN A 520 -2.91 7.42 29.85
CA GLN A 520 -2.85 8.59 30.74
C GLN A 520 -2.30 8.22 32.12
N THR A 521 -2.72 7.09 32.69
CA THR A 521 -2.20 6.60 33.99
C THR A 521 -0.69 6.31 33.94
N LEU A 522 -0.17 5.89 32.79
CA LEU A 522 1.27 5.68 32.56
C LEU A 522 2.05 6.99 32.34
N GLY A 523 1.38 8.15 32.35
CA GLY A 523 1.99 9.45 32.04
C GLY A 523 2.36 9.62 30.56
N TRP A 524 1.95 8.69 29.70
CA TRP A 524 2.27 8.72 28.28
C TRP A 524 1.38 9.69 27.52
N TYR A 525 0.11 9.80 27.90
CA TYR A 525 -0.86 10.76 27.36
C TYR A 525 -1.29 11.74 28.43
N LYS A 526 -1.66 12.96 28.02
CA LYS A 526 -2.20 13.99 28.92
C LYS A 526 -3.60 14.39 28.48
N PHE A 527 -4.51 14.51 29.45
CA PHE A 527 -5.91 14.89 29.23
C PHE A 527 -6.14 16.33 29.65
N PHE A 528 -6.99 17.02 28.90
CA PHE A 528 -7.34 18.42 29.12
C PHE A 528 -8.84 18.62 28.87
N ASP A 529 -9.50 19.42 29.70
CA ASP A 529 -10.92 19.77 29.51
C ASP A 529 -11.12 20.81 28.37
N HIS A 530 -10.03 21.36 27.84
CA HIS A 530 -10.02 22.30 26.72
C HIS A 530 -8.96 21.91 25.68
N LEU A 531 -9.04 22.49 24.47
CA LEU A 531 -8.03 22.29 23.42
C LEU A 531 -6.64 22.74 23.93
N PRO A 532 -5.65 21.82 24.01
CA PRO A 532 -4.36 22.10 24.66
C PRO A 532 -3.40 22.92 23.81
N PHE A 533 -3.62 22.99 22.49
CA PHE A 533 -2.79 23.74 21.57
C PHE A 533 -3.65 24.46 20.53
N TRP A 534 -3.11 25.51 19.94
CA TRP A 534 -3.73 26.16 18.78
C TRP A 534 -2.70 26.82 17.85
N PRO A 535 -2.68 26.55 16.53
CA PRO A 535 -3.46 25.53 15.84
C PRO A 535 -3.17 24.11 16.34
N ILE A 536 -4.05 23.17 16.01
CA ILE A 536 -3.96 21.77 16.44
C ILE A 536 -4.52 20.83 15.38
N TYR A 537 -3.89 19.67 15.22
CA TYR A 537 -4.46 18.54 14.50
C TYR A 537 -5.17 17.61 15.48
N VAL A 538 -6.50 17.56 15.40
CA VAL A 538 -7.32 16.59 16.13
C VAL A 538 -7.58 15.41 15.22
N ASN A 539 -6.97 14.28 15.55
CA ASN A 539 -7.00 13.05 14.77
C ASN A 539 -8.12 12.14 15.27
N GLY A 540 -8.95 11.69 14.32
CA GLY A 540 -9.95 10.67 14.56
C GLY A 540 -9.35 9.38 15.10
N GLN A 541 -10.14 8.68 15.91
CA GLN A 541 -9.79 7.38 16.50
C GLN A 541 -10.54 6.27 15.80
N GLY A 542 -9.96 5.08 15.74
CA GLY A 542 -10.59 3.87 15.26
C GLY A 542 -10.21 2.63 16.08
N ALA A 543 -10.87 1.53 15.76
CA ALA A 543 -10.64 0.24 16.39
C ALA A 543 -10.32 -0.84 15.35
N THR A 544 -9.37 -1.72 15.66
CA THR A 544 -9.00 -2.87 14.82
C THR A 544 -8.98 -4.13 15.69
N SER A 545 -9.59 -5.21 15.24
CA SER A 545 -9.62 -6.46 16.02
C SER A 545 -8.21 -7.01 16.22
N ARG A 546 -7.95 -7.57 17.41
CA ARG A 546 -6.74 -8.34 17.66
C ARG A 546 -6.97 -9.78 17.23
N LYS A 547 -5.98 -10.39 16.58
CA LYS A 547 -6.03 -11.83 16.30
C LYS A 547 -5.95 -12.58 17.63
N MET A 548 -6.84 -13.55 17.84
CA MET A 548 -6.92 -14.40 19.04
C MET A 548 -7.36 -13.71 20.36
N GLU A 549 -7.91 -12.49 20.31
CA GLU A 549 -8.52 -11.84 21.48
C GLU A 549 -9.80 -11.08 21.09
N ASP A 550 -10.76 -10.99 22.01
CA ASP A 550 -11.99 -10.20 21.82
C ASP A 550 -11.78 -8.68 21.96
N ARG A 551 -10.56 -8.27 22.34
CA ARG A 551 -10.21 -6.86 22.53
C ARG A 551 -9.80 -6.20 21.22
N TYR A 552 -10.17 -4.94 21.08
CA TYR A 552 -9.76 -4.13 19.93
C TYR A 552 -8.52 -3.30 20.26
N ARG A 553 -7.62 -3.17 19.28
CA ARG A 553 -6.50 -2.23 19.32
C ARG A 553 -6.97 -0.86 18.84
N ARG A 554 -6.52 0.18 19.54
CA ARG A 554 -6.71 1.58 19.17
C ARG A 554 -5.81 1.95 17.99
N THR A 555 -6.34 2.73 17.06
CA THR A 555 -5.61 3.33 15.93
C THR A 555 -5.92 4.82 15.81
N THR A 556 -4.90 5.66 15.62
CA THR A 556 -5.05 7.08 15.30
C THR A 556 -5.09 7.26 13.78
N GLU A 557 -6.05 8.03 13.26
CA GLU A 557 -6.29 8.12 11.81
C GLU A 557 -5.06 8.60 11.02
N CYS A 558 -4.43 9.72 11.42
CA CYS A 558 -3.27 10.39 10.80
C CYS A 558 -3.29 10.60 9.26
N GLY A 559 -4.25 10.04 8.53
CA GLY A 559 -4.45 10.09 7.08
C GLY A 559 -5.63 10.98 6.66
N GLY A 560 -6.28 11.65 7.61
CA GLY A 560 -7.27 12.68 7.34
C GLY A 560 -6.64 14.08 7.24
N PRO A 561 -7.20 15.01 6.44
CA PRO A 561 -8.34 14.83 5.54
C PRO A 561 -8.00 13.95 4.32
N ARG A 562 -8.88 13.00 3.97
CA ARG A 562 -8.66 12.06 2.85
C ARG A 562 -8.99 12.64 1.47
N ARG A 563 -9.74 13.73 1.45
CA ARG A 563 -10.08 14.49 0.24
C ARG A 563 -9.36 15.84 0.31
N PRO A 564 -8.97 16.44 -0.84
CA PRO A 564 -8.42 17.79 -0.85
C PRO A 564 -9.34 18.75 -0.09
N THR A 565 -8.84 19.28 1.02
CA THR A 565 -9.56 20.19 1.92
C THR A 565 -8.67 21.41 2.12
N PHE A 566 -9.24 22.60 2.13
CA PHE A 566 -8.52 23.86 2.09
C PHE A 566 -9.00 24.78 3.21
N ASP A 567 -8.13 25.64 3.70
CA ASP A 567 -8.51 26.74 4.59
C ASP A 567 -9.14 27.91 3.84
N GLY A 568 -9.54 28.97 4.56
CA GLY A 568 -10.07 30.20 3.97
C GLY A 568 -9.03 30.97 3.14
N GLY A 569 -7.74 30.75 3.41
CA GLY A 569 -6.61 31.22 2.60
C GLY A 569 -6.34 30.41 1.33
N LYS A 570 -7.13 29.37 1.05
CA LYS A 570 -6.98 28.43 -0.08
C LYS A 570 -5.69 27.58 -0.02
N LEU A 571 -5.05 27.48 1.14
CA LEU A 571 -3.96 26.54 1.36
C LEU A 571 -4.52 25.15 1.68
N ARG A 572 -3.93 24.12 1.06
CA ARG A 572 -4.38 22.73 1.24
C ARG A 572 -3.92 22.19 2.59
N ALA A 573 -4.86 21.67 3.37
CA ALA A 573 -4.53 20.87 4.55
C ALA A 573 -4.07 19.48 4.13
N LEU A 574 -2.85 19.14 4.53
CA LEU A 574 -2.29 17.81 4.36
C LEU A 574 -2.54 16.97 5.61
N SER A 575 -2.83 15.69 5.40
CA SER A 575 -2.77 14.71 6.49
C SER A 575 -1.32 14.50 6.93
N LEU A 576 -1.11 14.09 8.19
CA LEU A 576 0.25 13.81 8.70
C LEU A 576 0.92 12.68 7.89
N ASN A 577 0.15 11.69 7.45
CA ASN A 577 0.65 10.60 6.61
C ASN A 577 1.05 11.09 5.21
N GLU A 578 0.30 11.99 4.59
CA GLU A 578 0.69 12.60 3.31
C GLU A 578 1.93 13.50 3.50
N ALA A 579 1.90 14.40 4.48
CA ALA A 579 2.97 15.34 4.78
C ALA A 579 4.31 14.67 5.13
N SER A 580 4.28 13.52 5.81
CA SER A 580 5.50 12.75 6.11
C SER A 580 6.04 11.93 4.92
N SER A 581 5.24 11.79 3.86
CA SER A 581 5.59 11.01 2.66
C SER A 581 6.12 11.86 1.52
N VAL A 582 5.77 13.14 1.49
CA VAL A 582 6.16 14.07 0.42
C VAL A 582 6.95 15.24 0.98
N ARG A 583 8.09 15.55 0.37
CA ARG A 583 8.84 16.76 0.67
C ARG A 583 8.10 17.94 0.09
N HIS A 584 7.85 18.92 0.95
CA HIS A 584 7.25 20.18 0.58
C HIS A 584 7.63 21.21 1.64
N MET A 585 7.44 22.48 1.32
CA MET A 585 7.70 23.58 2.24
C MET A 585 6.39 24.32 2.54
N PRO A 586 5.90 24.28 3.79
CA PRO A 586 4.77 25.10 4.23
C PRO A 586 5.02 26.58 3.95
N ALA A 587 3.97 27.30 3.57
CA ALA A 587 4.03 28.72 3.23
C ALA A 587 4.61 29.55 4.37
N TRP A 588 4.29 29.19 5.62
CA TRP A 588 4.76 29.94 6.79
C TRP A 588 6.27 29.86 7.03
N TYR A 589 6.97 28.83 6.52
CA TYR A 589 8.43 28.75 6.61
C TYR A 589 9.11 29.88 5.83
N LYS A 590 8.49 30.37 4.74
CA LYS A 590 9.05 31.44 3.89
C LYS A 590 9.20 32.77 4.62
N PHE A 591 8.42 32.99 5.67
CA PHE A 591 8.45 34.22 6.46
C PHE A 591 9.43 34.15 7.64
N ARG A 592 10.18 33.04 7.79
CA ARG A 592 11.16 32.83 8.86
C ARG A 592 12.55 33.25 8.41
N HIS A 593 12.88 34.52 8.60
CA HIS A 593 14.17 35.09 8.21
C HIS A 593 15.24 35.07 9.31
N ASP A 594 14.89 34.60 10.52
CA ASP A 594 15.82 34.56 11.64
C ASP A 594 16.92 33.50 11.43
N ALA A 595 18.14 33.79 11.92
CA ALA A 595 19.32 32.96 11.66
C ALA A 595 19.17 31.50 12.13
N PRO A 596 18.61 31.20 13.32
CA PRO A 596 18.31 29.82 13.71
C PRO A 596 17.40 29.08 12.72
N TRP A 597 16.34 29.73 12.23
CA TRP A 597 15.44 29.14 11.24
C TRP A 597 16.09 28.91 9.88
N GLN A 598 16.90 29.86 9.41
CA GLN A 598 17.65 29.69 8.18
C GLN A 598 18.65 28.53 8.25
N LYS A 599 19.28 28.31 9.42
CA LYS A 599 20.11 27.13 9.66
C LYS A 599 19.29 25.84 9.61
N TYR A 600 18.17 25.79 10.33
CA TYR A 600 17.26 24.63 10.34
C TYR A 600 16.76 24.26 8.93
N LEU A 601 16.33 25.24 8.13
CA LEU A 601 15.86 25.01 6.76
C LEU A 601 16.97 24.48 5.85
N ARG A 602 18.23 24.92 6.02
CA ARG A 602 19.37 24.37 5.27
C ARG A 602 19.67 22.93 5.66
N GLU A 603 19.74 22.63 6.95
CA GLU A 603 20.01 21.27 7.47
C GLU A 603 18.91 20.27 7.10
N ARG A 604 17.65 20.72 7.00
CA ARG A 604 16.50 19.94 6.50
C ARG A 604 16.43 19.85 4.97
N ALA A 605 17.33 20.55 4.26
CA ALA A 605 17.29 20.74 2.81
C ALA A 605 15.94 21.31 2.29
N LEU A 606 15.30 22.20 3.07
CA LEU A 606 14.03 22.87 2.76
C LEU A 606 14.21 24.35 2.36
N HIS A 607 15.44 24.80 2.12
CA HIS A 607 15.74 26.19 1.79
C HIS A 607 15.51 26.53 0.30
N GLU A 608 15.40 25.52 -0.57
CA GLU A 608 15.13 25.68 -2.00
C GLU A 608 13.69 25.28 -2.36
N PRO A 609 13.12 25.82 -3.45
CA PRO A 609 11.82 25.39 -3.95
C PRO A 609 11.82 23.89 -4.28
N LEU A 610 10.83 23.17 -3.74
CA LEU A 610 10.66 21.73 -3.98
C LEU A 610 9.51 21.51 -4.97
N GLU A 611 9.72 20.60 -5.92
CA GLU A 611 8.63 20.11 -6.78
C GLU A 611 7.64 19.28 -5.96
N TRP A 612 6.35 19.57 -6.12
CA TRP A 612 5.31 18.82 -5.43
C TRP A 612 5.35 17.34 -5.83
N GLY A 613 5.29 16.44 -4.84
CA GLY A 613 5.37 15.00 -5.04
C GLY A 613 6.78 14.42 -4.91
N THR A 614 7.79 15.27 -4.66
CA THR A 614 9.14 14.80 -4.28
C THR A 614 9.04 13.86 -3.07
N PRO A 615 9.56 12.62 -3.13
CA PRO A 615 9.47 11.67 -2.02
C PRO A 615 10.23 12.14 -0.77
N SER A 616 9.75 11.73 0.40
CA SER A 616 10.44 11.89 1.69
C SER A 616 11.89 11.37 1.65
N GLN A 617 12.79 12.03 2.40
CA GLN A 617 14.18 11.57 2.60
C GLN A 617 14.27 10.41 3.61
N ARG A 618 13.17 10.08 4.30
CA ARG A 618 13.16 8.96 5.23
C ARG A 618 13.40 7.64 4.49
N PRO A 619 14.35 6.80 4.95
CA PRO A 619 14.59 5.50 4.36
C PRO A 619 13.32 4.63 4.35
N PRO A 620 13.12 3.79 3.31
CA PRO A 620 11.97 2.90 3.25
C PRO A 620 12.01 1.89 4.40
N GLU A 621 10.83 1.42 4.80
CA GLU A 621 10.68 0.31 5.73
C GLU A 621 11.01 -1.01 5.01
N ILE A 622 11.85 -1.85 5.60
CA ILE A 622 12.34 -3.09 4.97
C ILE A 622 11.82 -4.29 5.76
N LYS A 623 10.59 -4.72 5.49
CA LYS A 623 10.05 -5.91 6.16
C LYS A 623 10.51 -7.18 5.46
N PRO A 624 10.86 -8.24 6.21
CA PRO A 624 10.99 -9.57 5.62
C PRO A 624 9.72 -9.93 4.86
N THR A 625 9.87 -10.42 3.64
CA THR A 625 8.74 -10.93 2.86
C THR A 625 8.46 -12.38 3.22
N LEU A 626 7.24 -12.86 3.00
CA LEU A 626 6.93 -14.28 3.19
C LEU A 626 7.88 -15.17 2.37
N LYS A 627 8.22 -14.76 1.14
CA LYS A 627 9.19 -15.45 0.29
C LYS A 627 10.58 -15.54 0.92
N ALA A 628 11.07 -14.45 1.53
CA ALA A 628 12.36 -14.44 2.21
C ALA A 628 12.36 -15.43 3.38
N VAL A 629 11.33 -15.37 4.22
CA VAL A 629 11.18 -16.28 5.37
C VAL A 629 11.09 -17.73 4.91
N MET A 630 10.26 -18.04 3.91
CA MET A 630 10.11 -19.40 3.40
C MET A 630 11.40 -19.95 2.78
N ARG A 631 12.15 -19.11 2.05
CA ARG A 631 13.44 -19.53 1.48
C ARG A 631 14.44 -19.89 2.57
N ASP A 632 14.64 -18.99 3.53
CA ASP A 632 15.64 -19.16 4.57
C ASP A 632 15.28 -20.33 5.49
N LEU A 633 13.97 -20.51 5.78
CA LEU A 633 13.48 -21.69 6.47
C LEU A 633 13.70 -22.98 5.67
N SER A 634 13.55 -22.97 4.35
CA SER A 634 13.79 -24.18 3.53
C SER A 634 15.27 -24.59 3.55
N ILE A 635 16.19 -23.62 3.50
CA ILE A 635 17.64 -23.86 3.63
C ILE A 635 17.96 -24.45 5.00
N LEU A 636 17.44 -23.83 6.06
CA LEU A 636 17.63 -24.33 7.42
C LEU A 636 17.04 -25.73 7.58
N LEU A 637 15.81 -25.95 7.11
CA LEU A 637 15.14 -27.26 7.17
C LEU A 637 15.95 -28.34 6.48
N ALA A 638 16.55 -28.06 5.33
CA ALA A 638 17.45 -29.01 4.69
C ALA A 638 18.66 -29.33 5.57
N ALA A 639 19.32 -28.32 6.15
CA ALA A 639 20.47 -28.53 7.02
C ALA A 639 20.09 -29.37 8.25
N ALA A 640 19.00 -29.01 8.91
CA ALA A 640 18.47 -29.73 10.06
C ALA A 640 18.11 -31.18 9.74
N ARG A 641 17.51 -31.43 8.58
CA ARG A 641 17.22 -32.78 8.08
C ARG A 641 18.48 -33.60 7.89
N HIS A 642 19.55 -33.03 7.34
CA HIS A 642 20.83 -33.73 7.17
C HIS A 642 21.58 -33.97 8.48
N LEU A 643 21.32 -33.16 9.50
CA LEU A 643 21.95 -33.28 10.82
C LEU A 643 21.10 -34.08 11.83
N ASP A 644 19.87 -34.46 11.46
CA ASP A 644 18.87 -35.02 12.36
C ASP A 644 18.59 -34.12 13.58
N GLU A 645 18.58 -32.81 13.36
CA GLU A 645 18.36 -31.78 14.38
C GLU A 645 16.98 -31.12 14.20
N PRO A 646 16.35 -30.64 15.28
CA PRO A 646 15.12 -29.86 15.19
C PRO A 646 15.38 -28.41 14.80
N ILE A 647 14.38 -27.77 14.16
CA ILE A 647 14.35 -26.31 13.98
C ILE A 647 13.21 -25.72 14.79
N TYR A 648 13.53 -24.70 15.56
CA TYR A 648 12.57 -23.89 16.28
C TYR A 648 12.61 -22.45 15.76
N VAL A 649 11.43 -21.90 15.49
CA VAL A 649 11.27 -20.49 15.12
C VAL A 649 10.70 -19.75 16.31
N PHE A 650 11.45 -18.77 16.82
CA PHE A 650 11.02 -17.92 17.92
C PHE A 650 10.56 -16.56 17.38
N GLY A 651 9.46 -16.06 17.93
CA GLY A 651 9.01 -14.68 17.71
C GLY A 651 8.82 -14.01 19.07
N ASP A 652 9.26 -12.77 19.18
CA ASP A 652 9.05 -11.93 20.37
C ASP A 652 8.10 -10.77 20.02
N ASP A 653 7.30 -10.33 20.99
CA ASP A 653 6.43 -9.16 20.88
C ASP A 653 6.53 -8.32 22.16
N ALA A 654 7.15 -7.15 22.04
CA ALA A 654 7.29 -6.23 23.16
C ALA A 654 5.97 -5.50 23.41
N LYS A 655 5.38 -5.72 24.59
CA LYS A 655 4.18 -4.98 25.00
C LYS A 655 4.44 -3.47 24.98
N ASP A 656 3.50 -2.73 24.39
CA ASP A 656 3.56 -1.27 24.28
C ASP A 656 4.82 -0.75 23.56
N TYR A 657 5.38 -1.53 22.62
CA TYR A 657 6.66 -1.21 21.95
C TYR A 657 6.73 0.22 21.39
N PHE A 658 5.71 0.63 20.62
CA PHE A 658 5.64 1.98 20.07
C PHE A 658 5.63 3.05 21.16
N ASN A 659 4.84 2.84 22.21
CA ASN A 659 4.65 3.83 23.27
C ASN A 659 5.90 4.05 24.14
N GLN A 660 6.92 3.17 24.04
CA GLN A 660 8.22 3.42 24.66
C GLN A 660 8.93 4.65 24.05
N LEU A 661 8.60 5.01 22.80
CA LEU A 661 9.25 6.09 22.06
C LEU A 661 8.51 7.42 22.31
N ALA A 662 9.20 8.37 22.96
CA ALA A 662 8.67 9.70 23.29
C ALA A 662 8.68 10.65 22.09
N ILE A 663 7.63 11.47 21.95
CA ILE A 663 7.48 12.45 20.87
C ILE A 663 8.09 13.79 21.29
N ALA A 664 8.85 14.43 20.40
CA ALA A 664 9.43 15.75 20.62
C ALA A 664 8.34 16.83 20.74
N SER A 665 8.59 17.87 21.53
CA SER A 665 7.57 18.91 21.80
C SER A 665 7.09 19.65 20.56
N GLU A 666 7.94 19.75 19.54
CA GLU A 666 7.62 20.36 18.24
C GLU A 666 6.51 19.66 17.45
N ASP A 667 6.20 18.40 17.79
CA ASP A 667 5.15 17.61 17.15
C ASP A 667 3.92 17.37 18.05
N TRP A 668 3.90 17.82 19.31
CA TRP A 668 2.76 17.56 20.22
C TRP A 668 1.42 18.12 19.70
N TRP A 669 1.43 19.30 19.08
CA TRP A 669 0.23 19.93 18.52
C TRP A 669 -0.33 19.21 17.28
N LYS A 670 0.46 18.28 16.71
CA LYS A 670 0.04 17.48 15.55
C LYS A 670 -0.79 16.25 15.95
N LEU A 671 -0.74 15.84 17.22
CA LEU A 671 -1.31 14.59 17.71
C LEU A 671 -2.30 14.83 18.85
N GLY A 672 -3.29 15.66 18.54
CA GLY A 672 -4.48 15.85 19.38
C GLY A 672 -5.51 14.76 19.12
N VAL A 673 -6.31 14.45 20.14
CA VAL A 673 -7.53 13.63 20.04
C VAL A 673 -8.65 14.32 20.81
N VAL A 674 -9.89 14.17 20.36
CA VAL A 674 -11.08 14.52 21.12
C VAL A 674 -11.82 13.23 21.46
N PHE A 675 -12.33 13.12 22.69
CA PHE A 675 -13.09 11.95 23.13
C PHE A 675 -14.10 12.33 24.23
N ILE A 676 -14.94 11.38 24.67
CA ILE A 676 -15.89 11.59 25.78
C ILE A 676 -15.49 10.82 27.04
N HIS A 677 -15.61 11.47 28.20
CA HIS A 677 -15.41 10.84 29.49
C HIS A 677 -16.40 9.68 29.70
N ALA A 678 -16.00 8.68 30.47
CA ALA A 678 -16.94 7.68 30.96
C ALA A 678 -17.86 8.35 31.98
N ASP A 679 -19.13 7.97 32.02
CA ASP A 679 -20.00 8.40 33.10
C ASP A 679 -19.51 7.78 34.42
N ASP A 680 -19.13 8.63 35.38
CA ASP A 680 -19.14 8.19 36.77
C ASP A 680 -20.62 8.12 37.19
N VAL A 681 -21.14 6.90 37.35
CA VAL A 681 -22.55 6.63 37.70
C VAL A 681 -23.00 7.41 38.95
N ALA A 682 -22.05 7.82 39.81
CA ALA A 682 -22.31 8.61 41.02
C ALA A 682 -22.36 10.14 40.80
N ALA A 683 -21.81 10.68 39.71
CA ALA A 683 -21.78 12.12 39.42
C ALA A 683 -21.59 12.40 37.91
N PRO A 684 -22.66 12.26 37.09
CA PRO A 684 -22.57 12.49 35.65
C PRO A 684 -22.21 13.96 35.37
N ARG A 685 -21.14 14.22 34.61
CA ARG A 685 -20.85 15.57 34.11
C ARG A 685 -21.96 15.99 33.12
N PRO A 686 -22.40 17.26 33.12
CA PRO A 686 -23.30 17.79 32.10
C PRO A 686 -22.78 17.43 30.70
N ALA A 687 -23.68 17.10 29.76
CA ALA A 687 -23.30 16.55 28.46
C ALA A 687 -22.27 17.40 27.68
N HIS A 688 -22.31 18.73 27.84
CA HIS A 688 -21.38 19.67 27.20
C HIS A 688 -19.97 19.72 27.85
N GLU A 689 -19.82 19.16 29.05
CA GLU A 689 -18.57 19.07 29.83
C GLU A 689 -17.95 17.66 29.79
N ARG A 690 -18.56 16.74 29.02
CA ARG A 690 -18.06 15.36 28.88
C ARG A 690 -16.94 15.23 27.84
N LEU A 691 -16.76 16.21 26.95
CA LEU A 691 -15.66 16.20 26.00
C LEU A 691 -14.34 16.46 26.73
N PHE A 692 -13.33 15.67 26.40
CA PHE A 692 -11.95 15.94 26.77
C PHE A 692 -11.02 15.80 25.57
N PHE A 693 -9.88 16.44 25.68
CA PHE A 693 -8.85 16.47 24.65
C PHE A 693 -7.62 15.76 25.15
N VAL A 694 -7.00 14.98 24.27
CA VAL A 694 -5.77 14.24 24.57
C VAL A 694 -4.63 14.87 23.79
N SER A 695 -3.51 15.07 24.46
CA SER A 695 -2.21 15.26 23.81
C SER A 695 -1.44 13.94 23.90
N GLU A 696 -1.21 13.30 22.74
CA GLU A 696 -0.37 12.11 22.68
C GLU A 696 1.11 12.52 22.84
N ARG A 697 1.81 12.02 23.87
CA ARG A 697 3.25 12.30 24.08
C ARG A 697 4.17 11.14 23.70
N ARG A 698 3.60 9.98 23.35
CA ARG A 698 4.31 8.78 22.92
C ARG A 698 3.83 8.30 21.55
N LEU A 699 4.72 7.68 20.79
CA LEU A 699 4.44 7.18 19.45
C LEU A 699 3.30 6.14 19.48
N GLY A 700 2.27 6.38 18.68
CA GLY A 700 1.09 5.52 18.57
C GLY A 700 1.00 4.79 17.22
N PHE A 701 -0.04 3.96 17.10
CA PHE A 701 -0.39 3.27 15.85
C PHE A 701 -1.13 4.20 14.89
N GLY A 702 -0.88 4.05 13.59
CA GLY A 702 -1.65 4.67 12.50
C GLY A 702 -0.93 5.77 11.72
N ALA A 703 0.08 6.40 12.34
CA ALA A 703 0.99 7.26 11.60
C ALA A 703 1.96 6.42 10.76
N ARG A 704 2.11 6.76 9.47
CA ARG A 704 3.01 6.07 8.52
C ARG A 704 4.45 5.93 9.05
N PRO A 705 5.04 6.93 9.72
CA PRO A 705 6.40 6.82 10.25
C PRO A 705 6.57 5.81 11.38
N SER A 706 5.49 5.46 12.10
CA SER A 706 5.61 4.74 13.38
C SER A 706 6.30 3.40 13.22
N SER A 707 5.87 2.57 12.26
CA SER A 707 6.45 1.24 12.07
C SER A 707 7.86 1.27 11.50
N ASN A 708 8.16 2.22 10.61
CA ASN A 708 9.51 2.43 10.09
C ASN A 708 10.51 2.78 11.20
N ILE A 709 10.15 3.71 12.09
CA ILE A 709 11.01 4.12 13.22
C ILE A 709 11.20 2.95 14.19
N ALA A 710 10.10 2.26 14.53
CA ALA A 710 10.13 1.12 15.44
C ALA A 710 10.98 -0.04 14.90
N GLN A 711 10.88 -0.34 13.59
CA GLN A 711 11.73 -1.34 12.94
C GLN A 711 13.20 -0.92 13.01
N ARG A 712 13.53 0.29 12.54
CA ARG A 712 14.92 0.78 12.54
C ARG A 712 15.53 0.79 13.94
N PHE A 713 14.72 1.07 14.96
CA PHE A 713 15.14 0.96 16.35
C PHE A 713 15.44 -0.48 16.76
N SER A 714 14.61 -1.45 16.39
CA SER A 714 14.88 -2.88 16.65
C SER A 714 16.21 -3.31 16.04
N GLU A 715 16.43 -2.98 14.77
CA GLU A 715 17.66 -3.34 14.04
C GLU A 715 18.91 -2.68 14.64
N ALA A 716 18.79 -1.46 15.17
CA ALA A 716 19.91 -0.76 15.82
C ALA A 716 20.29 -1.34 17.20
N LEU A 717 19.42 -2.16 17.80
CA LEU A 717 19.64 -2.79 19.10
C LEU A 717 20.16 -4.23 19.02
N LEU A 718 19.94 -4.90 17.90
CA LEU A 718 20.60 -6.16 17.55
C LEU A 718 22.08 -5.90 17.29
#